data_AF-A0A2E0QQ57-F1
#
_entry.id   AF-A0A2E0QQ57-F1
#
_cell.length_a   1.000
_cell.length_b   1.000
_cell.length_c   1.000
_cell.angle_alpha   90.00
_cell.angle_beta   90.00
_cell.angle_gamma   90.00
#
_symmetry.space_group_name_H-M   'P 1'
#
loop_
_entity.id
_entity.type
_entity.pdbx_description
1 polymer ?
#
loop_
_entity_poly.entity_id
_entity_poly.type
_entity_poly.pdbx_seq_one_letter_code
_entity_poly.pdbx_strand_id
1 'polypeptide(L)'
;MKHGNHQDEFQEILAALNERELTDWERERLWEILENDPELITEFTDHCFLEADLSSLQTDELLQAGIEPPIHNLVSMPSSGKQSRSSTWLENVAIIAGLAACVGFALIVLKNPYSAPDTSVENKARVPEREPTVSRPIRRANLSLDDPTDEAVALSGPAALANSRNPRGGKPEGAASVPEVISFNHHVRPILSENCFFCHGPDEKTQEANLRLDNAEGATADLGGYAAIVPGDPEKSEVWIRILSDDPDEVMPPLDSHRELSTADREILRRWIEEGAEYQKHWAFISPTRPEVPKVESAKSPIDAFILSRLEREGLWPNPMADARTILRRLSLDLIGLPPTPDQLATFEEAFANDTNSAIETAIDNLLTSPHFGERMALPWLDAARYADSNGFQQDGNRHQWPWRDWVIRAYNENKPFDQFTIEQLAGDLLPNATQDQIIATAFNRNHMLNGEGGAIKEEQRINYVIDRVDTTATTWLALTMACAQCHSHKYDPISHEEYFQFFAFFNNIPESGGVDKRSGQGCAFGSGSTVQVARPWLSLPSDEQTAKIQQLNGKIKEKEKATDTILPQLDPLRKEWESGFSTAELVDRTRFPGSISNILRTPEDQRRPNQQRDITEFYLLSGNHDNKDWKGLGEEIKDLRAAKRKIEESIVEIMVMEENPPEKQRETFVLNRGDYQQPTEKVTAGTPAFLPALPDNAPQNRLGLAQWLVDPQHPLTARVMVNRIWQQFFGIGIVKTSEDFGVQGELPVHPELLDWLAVEFVESGWDIKHIVHLIVSSSTYLQDSKITPEKYEHDPDNRLLARGVRSRLPAMLLRDQALAVSGLLKEKIGGEPVYPHQPEGLWQEFSFGKISYPHLEEKTQLHRRSIYTFWRRTSSPPNMFDSSSRQVCTVKPSTTNTPLQALTLMNDETYVEAARALAERIVQEGGDRPESRLILAFELATGQLPDEREQQLLVNGYERSLNEFESFSENASHYVAQSKTHQKPPTELAAYTRMAQVILNLDQTLNNP
;
A
#
# COMPACT_ATOMS: atom_id res chain seq x y z
N MET A 1 63.57 2.75 32.11
CA MET A 1 63.95 2.35 30.73
C MET A 1 62.86 2.91 29.83
N LYS A 2 63.27 3.80 28.92
CA LYS A 2 62.53 4.54 27.87
C LYS A 2 61.00 4.66 27.98
N HIS A 3 60.52 5.83 28.39
CA HIS A 3 59.25 6.36 27.87
C HIS A 3 59.45 6.58 26.36
N GLY A 4 58.91 5.69 25.54
CA GLY A 4 58.78 5.91 24.10
C GLY A 4 57.77 7.01 23.85
N ASN A 5 58.07 7.91 22.92
CA ASN A 5 57.23 9.05 22.59
C ASN A 5 55.97 8.55 21.89
N HIS A 6 54.88 8.34 22.65
CA HIS A 6 53.62 7.77 22.16
C HIS A 6 53.06 8.55 20.95
N GLN A 7 53.40 9.84 20.82
CA GLN A 7 53.04 10.67 19.66
C GLN A 7 53.69 10.19 18.35
N ASP A 8 54.98 9.82 18.37
CA ASP A 8 55.69 9.42 17.15
C ASP A 8 55.18 8.05 16.66
N GLU A 9 54.92 7.14 17.60
CA GLU A 9 54.36 5.81 17.32
C GLU A 9 52.91 5.91 16.84
N PHE A 10 52.12 6.85 17.39
CA PHE A 10 50.77 7.15 16.91
C PHE A 10 50.78 7.68 15.47
N GLN A 11 51.70 8.59 15.13
CA GLN A 11 51.83 9.12 13.77
C GLN A 11 52.36 8.07 12.78
N GLU A 12 53.26 7.17 13.20
CA GLU A 12 53.67 6.02 12.37
C GLU A 12 52.50 5.08 12.08
N ILE A 13 51.66 4.80 13.07
CA ILE A 13 50.48 3.95 12.88
C ILE A 13 49.42 4.66 12.02
N LEU A 14 49.20 5.97 12.20
CA LEU A 14 48.31 6.76 11.34
C LEU A 14 48.80 6.81 9.88
N ALA A 15 50.10 6.96 9.65
CA ALA A 15 50.69 6.92 8.32
C ALA A 15 50.54 5.52 7.69
N ALA A 16 50.77 4.45 8.46
CA ALA A 16 50.57 3.08 7.99
C ALA A 16 49.09 2.82 7.63
N LEU A 17 48.15 3.39 8.39
CA LEU A 17 46.71 3.27 8.14
C LEU A 17 46.28 3.89 6.81
N ASN A 18 46.96 4.94 6.33
CA ASN A 18 46.71 5.53 5.01
C ASN A 18 47.26 4.68 3.85
N GLU A 19 48.28 3.86 4.11
CA GLU A 19 48.98 3.10 3.06
C GLU A 19 48.51 1.64 2.97
N ARG A 20 48.04 1.06 4.09
CA ARG A 20 47.61 -0.34 4.17
C ARG A 20 46.74 -0.61 5.40
N GLU A 21 46.11 -1.79 5.42
CA GLU A 21 45.52 -2.30 6.65
C GLU A 21 46.59 -2.48 7.73
N LEU A 22 46.22 -2.08 8.95
CA LEU A 22 47.04 -2.27 10.14
C LEU A 22 47.10 -3.75 10.51
N THR A 23 48.28 -4.17 10.95
CA THR A 23 48.46 -5.50 11.56
C THR A 23 47.77 -5.56 12.92
N ASP A 24 47.49 -6.77 13.42
CA ASP A 24 46.85 -6.96 14.73
C ASP A 24 47.64 -6.29 15.86
N TRP A 25 48.98 -6.32 15.78
CA TRP A 25 49.83 -5.64 16.74
C TRP A 25 49.72 -4.11 16.65
N GLU A 26 49.65 -3.54 15.45
CA GLU A 26 49.47 -2.08 15.26
C GLU A 26 48.09 -1.63 15.75
N ARG A 27 47.05 -2.46 15.57
CA ARG A 27 45.70 -2.18 16.10
C ARG A 27 45.66 -2.21 17.61
N GLU A 28 46.25 -3.22 18.24
CA GLU A 28 46.36 -3.29 19.70
C GLU A 28 47.16 -2.11 20.25
N ARG A 29 48.26 -1.76 19.57
CA ARG A 29 49.13 -0.67 20.01
C ARG A 29 48.48 0.70 19.86
N LEU A 30 47.75 0.94 18.78
CA LEU A 30 46.94 2.14 18.58
C LEU A 30 45.90 2.30 19.68
N TRP A 31 45.20 1.21 20.02
CA TRP A 31 44.25 1.19 21.13
C TRP A 31 44.91 1.56 22.46
N GLU A 32 46.07 0.98 22.74
CA GLU A 32 46.80 1.26 23.98
C GLU A 32 47.30 2.72 24.03
N ILE A 33 47.64 3.33 22.88
CA ILE A 33 48.01 4.75 22.82
C ILE A 33 46.78 5.64 23.05
N LEU A 34 45.66 5.36 22.37
CA LEU A 34 44.42 6.15 22.48
C LEU A 34 43.77 6.07 23.86
N GLU A 35 43.82 4.91 24.52
CA GLU A 35 43.29 4.75 25.87
C GLU A 35 44.08 5.58 26.90
N ASN A 36 45.39 5.75 26.67
CA ASN A 36 46.27 6.45 27.60
C ASN A 36 46.43 7.96 27.30
N ASP A 37 46.05 8.42 26.10
CA ASP A 37 46.09 9.84 25.72
C ASP A 37 44.79 10.30 25.00
N PRO A 38 43.80 10.80 25.76
CA PRO A 38 42.50 11.22 25.21
C PRO A 38 42.58 12.36 24.19
N GLU A 39 43.67 13.14 24.15
CA GLU A 39 43.82 14.23 23.16
C GLU A 39 44.06 13.66 21.75
N LEU A 40 44.76 12.53 21.64
CA LEU A 40 45.00 11.82 20.38
C LEU A 40 43.75 11.14 19.83
N ILE A 41 42.72 10.90 20.66
CA ILE A 41 41.42 10.35 20.20
C ILE A 41 40.77 11.32 19.22
N THR A 42 40.83 12.63 19.49
CA THR A 42 40.23 13.62 18.59
C THR A 42 40.99 13.67 17.27
N GLU A 43 42.33 13.59 17.30
CA GLU A 43 43.18 13.55 16.10
C GLU A 43 42.96 12.27 15.29
N PHE A 44 42.85 11.10 15.93
CA PHE A 44 42.53 9.83 15.27
C PHE A 44 41.13 9.85 14.63
N THR A 45 40.17 10.40 15.37
CA THR A 45 38.79 10.57 14.89
C THR A 45 38.81 11.48 13.67
N ASP A 46 39.36 12.69 13.77
CA ASP A 46 39.45 13.62 12.64
C ASP A 46 40.18 13.00 11.44
N HIS A 47 41.24 12.20 11.66
CA HIS A 47 41.96 11.47 10.61
C HIS A 47 41.09 10.41 9.91
N CYS A 48 40.32 9.62 10.67
CA CYS A 48 39.40 8.61 10.12
C CYS A 48 38.14 9.20 9.48
N PHE A 49 37.79 10.45 9.81
CA PHE A 49 36.62 11.16 9.28
C PHE A 49 36.97 12.12 8.13
N LEU A 50 38.26 12.32 7.81
CA LEU A 50 38.74 13.13 6.68
C LEU A 50 38.88 12.35 5.37
N GLU A 51 39.00 11.02 5.41
CA GLU A 51 39.06 10.18 4.22
C GLU A 51 38.09 8.98 4.30
N ALA A 52 37.03 9.05 3.47
CA ALA A 52 36.14 7.98 3.02
C ALA A 52 34.86 7.63 3.83
N ASP A 53 33.75 8.04 3.23
CA ASP A 53 32.54 7.25 2.92
C ASP A 53 32.33 5.93 3.69
N LEU A 54 31.35 5.98 4.59
CA LEU A 54 30.77 4.85 5.32
C LEU A 54 29.96 3.92 4.41
N SER A 55 30.63 3.02 3.71
CA SER A 55 29.94 1.92 3.03
C SER A 55 30.74 0.61 2.99
N SER A 56 31.31 0.13 4.10
CA SER A 56 31.69 -1.29 4.23
C SER A 56 32.21 -1.69 5.62
N LEU A 57 31.38 -1.73 6.65
CA LEU A 57 31.67 -2.58 7.83
C LEU A 57 30.36 -3.19 8.34
N GLN A 58 30.17 -4.48 8.06
CA GLN A 58 29.04 -5.27 8.54
C GLN A 58 29.23 -5.64 10.02
N THR A 59 28.13 -5.54 10.75
CA THR A 59 27.97 -5.48 12.21
C THR A 59 28.32 -6.74 13.01
N ASP A 60 28.79 -7.83 12.39
CA ASP A 60 28.85 -9.13 13.06
C ASP A 60 30.21 -9.47 13.72
N GLU A 61 31.29 -8.75 13.38
CA GLU A 61 32.60 -8.95 14.04
C GLU A 61 32.77 -8.12 15.32
N LEU A 62 32.06 -7.00 15.43
CA LEU A 62 32.06 -6.13 16.62
C LEU A 62 31.30 -6.75 17.82
N LEU A 63 30.29 -7.59 17.54
CA LEU A 63 29.52 -8.29 18.57
C LEU A 63 30.25 -9.51 19.18
N GLN A 64 31.22 -10.10 18.47
CA GLN A 64 32.03 -11.21 19.03
C GLN A 64 33.21 -10.74 19.90
N ALA A 65 33.63 -9.48 19.78
CA ALA A 65 34.72 -8.91 20.58
C ALA A 65 34.28 -8.30 21.93
N GLY A 66 32.96 -8.25 22.22
CA GLY A 66 32.46 -7.72 23.50
C GLY A 66 32.68 -6.21 23.70
N ILE A 67 32.87 -5.47 22.62
CA ILE A 67 33.07 -4.01 22.63
C ILE A 67 31.78 -3.36 22.12
N GLU A 68 31.02 -2.73 23.02
CA GLU A 68 29.84 -1.94 22.66
C GLU A 68 30.26 -0.57 22.08
N PRO A 69 29.74 -0.14 20.91
CA PRO A 69 29.99 1.19 20.39
C PRO A 69 29.21 2.25 21.21
N PRO A 70 29.79 3.43 21.47
CA PRO A 70 29.18 4.44 22.32
C PRO A 70 28.08 5.17 21.57
N ILE A 71 26.83 5.00 22.01
CA ILE A 71 25.72 5.86 21.60
C ILE A 71 25.03 6.47 22.83
N HIS A 72 25.04 7.81 22.82
CA HIS A 72 24.09 8.76 23.42
C HIS A 72 23.95 8.96 24.94
N ASN A 73 23.97 10.25 25.32
CA ASN A 73 23.09 10.83 26.34
C ASN A 73 21.62 10.66 25.87
N LEU A 74 20.64 10.14 26.62
CA LEU A 74 20.27 10.44 28.01
C LEU A 74 19.58 9.25 28.74
N VAL A 75 20.20 8.85 29.86
CA VAL A 75 19.65 8.55 31.20
C VAL A 75 18.46 7.57 31.36
N SER A 76 18.75 6.43 32.00
CA SER A 76 18.26 6.14 33.37
C SER A 76 19.11 5.08 34.10
N MET A 77 19.30 5.27 35.41
CA MET A 77 19.82 4.29 36.38
C MET A 77 18.65 3.62 37.16
N PRO A 78 18.87 2.69 38.12
CA PRO A 78 19.52 1.37 38.05
C PRO A 78 18.69 0.26 38.77
N SER A 79 18.98 -1.03 38.53
CA SER A 79 18.66 -2.07 39.54
C SER A 79 19.62 -3.28 39.54
N SER A 80 20.46 -3.28 40.58
CA SER A 80 21.06 -4.40 41.33
C SER A 80 21.13 -5.81 40.74
N GLY A 81 22.36 -6.26 40.49
CA GLY A 81 22.81 -7.63 40.72
C GLY A 81 24.24 -7.61 41.25
N LYS A 82 24.44 -7.80 42.57
CA LYS A 82 25.78 -7.94 43.16
C LYS A 82 26.02 -9.41 43.55
N GLN A 83 26.98 -10.05 42.89
CA GLN A 83 27.90 -10.97 43.53
C GLN A 83 29.23 -10.23 43.73
N SER A 84 29.70 -10.13 44.97
CA SER A 84 31.04 -9.63 45.30
C SER A 84 31.77 -10.65 46.17
N ARG A 85 33.01 -10.98 45.78
CA ARG A 85 34.12 -11.41 46.66
C ARG A 85 35.17 -10.31 46.53
N SER A 86 35.38 -9.49 47.56
CA SER A 86 36.19 -9.72 48.77
C SER A 86 37.53 -8.98 48.67
N SER A 87 37.71 -7.92 49.44
CA SER A 87 38.81 -7.77 50.39
C SER A 87 38.73 -6.39 51.06
N THR A 88 38.30 -6.41 52.33
CA THR A 88 39.00 -5.91 53.52
C THR A 88 40.10 -4.85 53.29
N TRP A 89 40.26 -3.78 54.07
CA TRP A 89 39.87 -3.53 55.46
C TRP A 89 40.29 -2.08 55.83
N LEU A 90 39.72 -1.59 56.94
CA LEU A 90 40.27 -0.60 57.89
C LEU A 90 39.92 0.91 57.77
N GLU A 91 38.93 1.24 58.61
CA GLU A 91 38.96 2.28 59.67
C GLU A 91 38.41 3.68 59.39
N ASN A 92 37.62 4.29 60.27
CA ASN A 92 36.84 3.85 61.44
C ASN A 92 36.09 5.08 62.00
N VAL A 93 35.15 4.81 62.91
CA VAL A 93 34.60 5.69 63.98
C VAL A 93 33.45 6.63 63.57
N ALA A 94 32.30 6.72 64.24
CA ALA A 94 31.60 5.94 65.28
C ALA A 94 30.22 6.64 65.48
N ILE A 95 29.09 5.92 65.49
CA ILE A 95 28.30 5.42 66.65
C ILE A 95 27.31 6.44 67.28
N ILE A 96 26.11 5.91 67.55
CA ILE A 96 25.14 6.09 68.69
C ILE A 96 23.73 6.10 68.06
N ALA A 97 22.72 5.28 68.37
CA ALA A 97 22.37 4.19 69.32
C ALA A 97 21.12 3.49 68.70
N GLY A 98 20.64 2.28 69.01
CA GLY A 98 20.86 1.31 70.07
C GLY A 98 19.50 0.70 70.47
N LEU A 99 19.31 -0.61 70.22
CA LEU A 99 18.44 -1.58 70.95
C LEU A 99 16.90 -1.41 70.86
N ALA A 100 16.04 -2.43 70.84
CA ALA A 100 16.11 -3.89 70.74
C ALA A 100 14.65 -4.42 70.72
N ALA A 101 14.35 -5.50 69.98
CA ALA A 101 13.35 -6.50 70.37
C ALA A 101 13.44 -7.78 69.50
N CYS A 102 13.79 -8.88 70.18
CA CYS A 102 13.32 -10.26 70.01
C CYS A 102 13.57 -10.96 68.66
N VAL A 103 14.52 -11.91 68.56
CA VAL A 103 14.48 -13.29 69.12
C VAL A 103 13.21 -14.04 68.73
N GLY A 104 13.39 -15.05 67.86
CA GLY A 104 12.49 -16.20 67.77
C GLY A 104 12.05 -16.50 66.35
N PHE A 105 12.90 -17.17 65.56
CA PHE A 105 12.48 -18.24 64.63
C PHE A 105 13.73 -18.90 64.00
N ALA A 106 14.61 -19.43 64.86
CA ALA A 106 15.70 -20.31 64.47
C ALA A 106 15.61 -21.60 65.29
N LEU A 107 14.53 -22.36 65.06
CA LEU A 107 14.39 -23.76 65.45
C LEU A 107 13.38 -24.38 64.47
N ILE A 108 13.89 -25.01 63.41
CA ILE A 108 13.38 -26.21 62.68
C ILE A 108 14.26 -26.35 61.42
N VAL A 109 15.56 -26.57 61.64
CA VAL A 109 16.43 -27.29 60.69
C VAL A 109 17.24 -28.22 61.57
N LEU A 110 16.66 -29.39 61.86
CA LEU A 110 17.29 -30.63 62.32
C LEU A 110 16.18 -31.60 62.72
N LYS A 111 15.66 -32.33 61.73
CA LYS A 111 15.13 -33.70 61.90
C LYS A 111 14.99 -34.33 60.52
N ASN A 112 16.09 -34.93 60.07
CA ASN A 112 16.04 -36.09 59.18
C ASN A 112 15.54 -37.28 60.06
N PRO A 113 14.81 -38.29 59.53
CA PRO A 113 15.48 -39.38 58.83
C PRO A 113 14.62 -40.12 57.78
N TYR A 114 15.23 -40.69 56.73
CA TYR A 114 15.41 -42.15 56.61
C TYR A 114 16.09 -42.54 55.30
N SER A 115 16.86 -43.60 55.42
CA SER A 115 17.83 -44.15 54.47
C SER A 115 17.32 -45.46 53.84
N ALA A 116 17.63 -45.65 52.55
CA ALA A 116 18.11 -46.88 51.88
C ALA A 116 17.19 -48.14 51.80
N PRO A 117 17.58 -49.22 51.07
CA PRO A 117 18.02 -49.37 49.66
C PRO A 117 17.46 -50.65 48.95
N ASP A 118 17.67 -50.84 47.63
CA ASP A 118 18.16 -52.08 46.93
C ASP A 118 17.91 -51.98 45.39
N THR A 119 18.97 -51.89 44.55
CA THR A 119 19.58 -52.92 43.64
C THR A 119 18.68 -53.40 42.48
N SER A 120 19.10 -53.40 41.20
CA SER A 120 20.35 -53.90 40.59
C SER A 120 20.55 -53.30 39.17
N VAL A 121 21.75 -52.78 38.81
CA VAL A 121 22.81 -53.38 37.94
C VAL A 121 22.34 -53.56 36.47
N GLU A 122 22.92 -52.96 35.42
CA GLU A 122 24.31 -53.14 34.96
C GLU A 122 24.77 -52.09 33.88
N ASN A 123 25.90 -51.45 34.19
CA ASN A 123 27.04 -51.01 33.38
C ASN A 123 27.09 -51.05 31.81
N LYS A 124 27.76 -49.99 31.30
CA LYS A 124 28.91 -49.95 30.35
C LYS A 124 28.69 -49.58 28.86
N ALA A 125 29.26 -48.41 28.53
CA ALA A 125 30.49 -48.23 27.71
C ALA A 125 30.39 -47.51 26.36
N ARG A 126 31.33 -46.55 26.24
CA ARG A 126 32.17 -46.19 25.08
C ARG A 126 31.50 -45.64 23.82
N VAL A 127 31.74 -44.35 23.60
CA VAL A 127 31.90 -43.74 22.28
C VAL A 127 33.23 -44.23 21.68
N PRO A 128 33.26 -44.80 20.46
CA PRO A 128 34.50 -45.04 19.73
C PRO A 128 34.72 -43.99 18.62
N GLU A 129 35.96 -43.52 18.54
CA GLU A 129 36.57 -42.98 17.31
C GLU A 129 36.87 -44.12 16.33
N ARG A 130 36.65 -43.89 15.01
CA ARG A 130 37.66 -43.96 13.93
C ARG A 130 37.06 -43.86 12.52
N GLU A 131 37.84 -43.22 11.64
CA GLU A 131 37.69 -43.01 10.18
C GLU A 131 37.51 -44.31 9.35
N PRO A 132 37.09 -44.26 8.06
CA PRO A 132 38.06 -44.00 6.96
C PRO A 132 37.53 -43.30 5.69
N THR A 133 38.50 -42.84 4.90
CA THR A 133 38.50 -42.33 3.51
C THR A 133 38.04 -43.32 2.41
N VAL A 134 37.56 -42.79 1.26
CA VAL A 134 37.90 -43.08 -0.18
C VAL A 134 36.72 -43.18 -1.20
N SER A 135 36.71 -42.20 -2.13
CA SER A 135 36.37 -42.11 -3.58
C SER A 135 34.98 -42.33 -4.24
N ARG A 136 34.38 -41.17 -4.65
CA ARG A 136 33.77 -40.75 -5.95
C ARG A 136 32.44 -41.41 -6.47
N PRO A 137 31.64 -40.74 -7.34
CA PRO A 137 31.45 -39.30 -7.57
C PRO A 137 29.96 -38.87 -7.55
N ILE A 138 29.61 -37.78 -6.86
CA ILE A 138 28.38 -37.03 -7.17
C ILE A 138 28.76 -35.97 -8.21
N ARG A 139 28.13 -36.05 -9.39
CA ARG A 139 28.22 -35.01 -10.42
C ARG A 139 27.72 -33.69 -9.82
N ARG A 140 28.64 -32.79 -9.48
CA ARG A 140 28.35 -31.36 -9.44
C ARG A 140 28.12 -30.91 -10.88
N ALA A 141 26.92 -30.42 -11.18
CA ALA A 141 26.76 -29.44 -12.24
C ALA A 141 27.38 -28.15 -11.71
N ASN A 142 28.55 -27.80 -12.24
CA ASN A 142 29.15 -26.49 -12.06
C ASN A 142 28.23 -25.45 -12.71
N LEU A 143 27.61 -24.60 -11.92
CA LEU A 143 27.34 -23.21 -12.30
C LEU A 143 28.56 -22.44 -11.79
N SER A 144 29.52 -22.17 -12.68
CA SER A 144 30.60 -21.23 -12.38
C SER A 144 30.02 -19.82 -12.43
N LEU A 145 29.95 -19.18 -11.27
CA LEU A 145 29.73 -17.76 -11.08
C LEU A 145 31.08 -17.03 -11.25
N ASP A 146 31.60 -17.04 -12.47
CA ASP A 146 32.71 -16.18 -12.88
C ASP A 146 32.20 -15.28 -14.03
N ASP A 147 31.30 -14.34 -13.70
CA ASP A 147 30.94 -13.20 -14.56
C ASP A 147 30.79 -11.94 -13.69
N PRO A 148 31.62 -10.89 -13.88
CA PRO A 148 31.74 -9.76 -12.96
C PRO A 148 30.71 -8.62 -13.21
N THR A 149 29.43 -8.94 -13.45
CA THR A 149 28.40 -7.91 -13.71
C THR A 149 27.14 -7.97 -12.83
N ASP A 150 27.16 -8.71 -11.72
CA ASP A 150 26.04 -8.71 -10.76
C ASP A 150 26.28 -7.69 -9.61
N GLU A 151 25.76 -6.48 -9.78
CA GLU A 151 25.54 -5.55 -8.66
C GLU A 151 24.24 -5.90 -7.94
N ALA A 152 24.40 -6.46 -6.73
CA ALA A 152 23.37 -6.45 -5.70
C ALA A 152 23.28 -5.04 -5.09
N VAL A 153 22.08 -4.45 -5.01
CA VAL A 153 21.86 -3.17 -4.31
C VAL A 153 20.72 -3.28 -3.31
N ALA A 154 21.05 -2.84 -2.09
CA ALA A 154 20.28 -2.91 -0.87
C ALA A 154 19.20 -1.82 -0.74
N LEU A 155 18.24 -2.13 0.12
CA LEU A 155 17.16 -1.29 0.62
C LEU A 155 17.67 -0.16 1.54
N SER A 156 17.33 1.11 1.25
CA SER A 156 16.93 2.15 2.24
C SER A 156 16.79 3.54 1.57
N GLY A 157 15.71 4.28 1.91
CA GLY A 157 15.54 5.70 1.54
C GLY A 157 14.24 6.04 0.78
N PRO A 158 13.29 6.80 1.36
CA PRO A 158 11.95 7.05 0.81
C PRO A 158 11.89 8.27 -0.14
N ALA A 159 10.97 8.20 -1.11
CA ALA A 159 10.42 9.31 -1.93
C ALA A 159 11.15 9.80 -3.20
N ALA A 160 12.21 9.15 -3.71
CA ALA A 160 12.86 9.60 -4.96
C ALA A 160 13.03 8.56 -6.10
N LEU A 161 12.50 7.33 -5.98
CA LEU A 161 12.73 6.27 -6.98
C LEU A 161 11.48 5.59 -7.54
N ALA A 162 10.32 6.26 -7.51
CA ALA A 162 9.16 5.85 -8.32
C ALA A 162 9.34 6.10 -9.83
N ASN A 163 10.57 6.41 -10.29
CA ASN A 163 10.89 6.74 -11.68
C ASN A 163 12.06 5.91 -12.26
N SER A 164 12.33 4.71 -11.75
CA SER A 164 13.29 3.82 -12.41
C SER A 164 12.59 2.89 -13.40
N ARG A 165 12.69 3.28 -14.68
CA ARG A 165 12.36 2.52 -15.89
C ARG A 165 10.88 2.31 -16.16
N ASN A 166 10.19 3.41 -16.49
CA ASN A 166 9.23 3.35 -17.58
C ASN A 166 10.01 2.83 -18.81
N PRO A 167 9.71 1.66 -19.40
CA PRO A 167 10.20 1.38 -20.73
C PRO A 167 9.60 2.48 -21.59
N ARG A 168 10.44 3.44 -21.99
CA ARG A 168 10.10 4.54 -22.90
C ARG A 168 9.17 3.97 -23.96
N GLY A 169 8.01 4.62 -24.16
CA GLY A 169 6.92 4.14 -25.01
C GLY A 169 7.47 3.29 -26.14
N GLY A 170 7.18 1.98 -26.06
CA GLY A 170 7.79 1.02 -26.96
C GLY A 170 7.63 1.52 -28.39
N LYS A 171 8.74 1.51 -29.16
CA LYS A 171 8.66 1.62 -30.61
C LYS A 171 7.50 0.72 -31.06
N PRO A 172 6.58 1.17 -31.93
CA PRO A 172 5.77 0.21 -32.65
C PRO A 172 6.76 -0.78 -33.30
N GLU A 173 6.75 -2.02 -32.84
CA GLU A 173 7.61 -3.07 -33.40
C GLU A 173 7.11 -3.36 -34.81
N GLY A 174 7.80 -2.77 -35.78
CA GLY A 174 7.53 -2.89 -37.19
C GLY A 174 8.06 -1.64 -37.88
N ALA A 175 8.86 -1.82 -38.94
CA ALA A 175 9.20 -0.71 -39.82
C ALA A 175 7.88 -0.08 -40.31
N ALA A 176 7.45 1.03 -39.70
CA ALA A 176 6.18 1.65 -40.01
C ALA A 176 6.17 1.97 -41.50
N SER A 177 5.34 1.29 -42.28
CA SER A 177 5.04 1.74 -43.62
C SER A 177 4.42 3.13 -43.51
N VAL A 178 4.92 4.08 -44.28
CA VAL A 178 4.40 5.45 -44.28
C VAL A 178 2.90 5.39 -44.64
N PRO A 179 2.00 5.86 -43.78
CA PRO A 179 0.56 5.71 -44.00
C PRO A 179 0.08 6.60 -45.16
N GLU A 180 -1.00 6.21 -45.82
CA GLU A 180 -1.57 7.00 -46.93
C GLU A 180 -2.01 8.40 -46.47
N VAL A 181 -2.59 8.50 -45.27
CA VAL A 181 -3.02 9.77 -44.66
C VAL A 181 -2.19 10.03 -43.40
N ILE A 182 -1.56 11.21 -43.32
CA ILE A 182 -0.77 11.58 -42.15
C ILE A 182 -1.68 12.26 -41.11
N SER A 183 -1.76 11.67 -39.91
CA SER A 183 -2.42 12.28 -38.75
C SER A 183 -1.36 12.83 -37.80
N PHE A 184 -1.56 14.06 -37.34
CA PHE A 184 -0.65 14.65 -36.36
C PHE A 184 -0.62 13.85 -35.06
N ASN A 185 -1.77 13.45 -34.53
CA ASN A 185 -1.83 12.70 -33.25
C ASN A 185 -1.26 11.28 -33.34
N HIS A 186 -1.51 10.57 -34.45
CA HIS A 186 -1.11 9.16 -34.56
C HIS A 186 0.28 8.95 -35.12
N HIS A 187 0.77 9.84 -35.98
CA HIS A 187 2.03 9.64 -36.71
C HIS A 187 3.09 10.68 -36.36
N VAL A 188 2.75 11.98 -36.35
CA VAL A 188 3.76 13.06 -36.20
C VAL A 188 4.14 13.31 -34.74
N ARG A 189 3.15 13.49 -33.87
CA ARG A 189 3.36 13.83 -32.46
C ARG A 189 4.18 12.78 -31.72
N PRO A 190 3.97 11.45 -31.87
CA PRO A 190 4.85 10.47 -31.22
C PRO A 190 6.32 10.61 -31.65
N ILE A 191 6.57 10.89 -32.93
CA ILE A 191 7.92 11.13 -33.45
C ILE A 191 8.52 12.38 -32.78
N LEU A 192 7.81 13.51 -32.77
CA LEU A 192 8.31 14.75 -32.18
C LEU A 192 8.46 14.65 -30.65
N SER A 193 7.55 13.96 -29.98
CA SER A 193 7.57 13.70 -28.54
C SER A 193 8.80 12.89 -28.14
N GLU A 194 9.09 11.82 -28.89
CA GLU A 194 10.22 10.94 -28.63
C GLU A 194 11.55 11.49 -29.14
N ASN A 195 11.59 12.48 -30.04
CA ASN A 195 12.86 12.92 -30.62
C ASN A 195 13.18 14.40 -30.41
N CYS A 196 12.19 15.24 -30.10
CA CYS A 196 12.34 16.69 -30.15
C CYS A 196 11.85 17.42 -28.88
N PHE A 197 10.76 16.99 -28.24
CA PHE A 197 10.13 17.74 -27.14
C PHE A 197 10.99 17.84 -25.88
N PHE A 198 12.03 17.01 -25.72
CA PHE A 198 12.95 17.16 -24.61
C PHE A 198 13.65 18.54 -24.60
N CYS A 199 14.10 19.02 -25.76
CA CYS A 199 14.78 20.32 -25.94
C CYS A 199 13.87 21.40 -26.54
N HIS A 200 12.76 21.02 -27.17
CA HIS A 200 11.84 21.95 -27.86
C HIS A 200 10.37 21.77 -27.45
N GLY A 201 10.12 21.30 -26.22
CA GLY A 201 8.79 21.10 -25.65
C GLY A 201 8.39 22.19 -24.65
N PRO A 202 7.37 21.95 -23.80
CA PRO A 202 6.78 23.00 -22.95
C PRO A 202 7.66 23.58 -21.84
N ASP A 203 8.71 22.90 -21.41
CA ASP A 203 9.56 23.35 -20.31
C ASP A 203 10.58 24.42 -20.74
N GLU A 204 10.37 25.66 -20.29
CA GLU A 204 11.22 26.82 -20.59
C GLU A 204 12.68 26.64 -20.15
N LYS A 205 12.94 25.84 -19.11
CA LYS A 205 14.31 25.64 -18.58
C LYS A 205 15.18 24.73 -19.46
N THR A 206 14.55 23.89 -20.29
CA THR A 206 15.24 22.99 -21.22
C THR A 206 15.05 23.42 -22.68
N GLN A 207 14.32 24.51 -22.93
CA GLN A 207 14.08 25.03 -24.27
C GLN A 207 15.36 25.59 -24.89
N GLU A 208 15.82 24.93 -25.94
CA GLU A 208 16.89 25.43 -26.78
C GLU A 208 16.33 26.39 -27.84
N ALA A 209 17.08 27.46 -28.11
CA ALA A 209 16.72 28.51 -29.06
C ALA A 209 15.34 29.17 -28.84
N ASN A 210 14.74 29.04 -27.64
CA ASN A 210 13.36 29.42 -27.34
C ASN A 210 12.33 28.83 -28.33
N LEU A 211 12.64 27.67 -28.93
CA LEU A 211 11.81 27.00 -29.91
C LEU A 211 10.84 26.02 -29.25
N ARG A 212 9.57 26.07 -29.67
CA ARG A 212 8.49 25.16 -29.26
C ARG A 212 8.00 24.39 -30.47
N LEU A 213 8.23 23.09 -30.51
CA LEU A 213 7.72 22.19 -31.55
C LEU A 213 6.41 21.51 -31.15
N ASP A 214 6.01 21.60 -29.89
CA ASP A 214 4.79 21.02 -29.33
C ASP A 214 3.50 21.75 -29.72
N ASN A 215 3.61 22.99 -30.23
CA ASN A 215 2.49 23.78 -30.70
C ASN A 215 2.79 24.52 -32.02
N ALA A 216 1.75 24.84 -32.78
CA ALA A 216 1.86 25.45 -34.11
C ALA A 216 2.45 26.86 -34.07
N GLU A 217 2.05 27.67 -33.08
CA GLU A 217 2.48 29.07 -32.96
C GLU A 217 4.01 29.15 -32.83
N GLY A 218 4.59 28.36 -31.94
CA GLY A 218 6.03 28.32 -31.75
C GLY A 218 6.79 27.63 -32.89
N ALA A 219 6.21 26.61 -33.52
CA ALA A 219 6.87 25.91 -34.62
C ALA A 219 6.94 26.74 -35.91
N THR A 220 6.00 27.67 -36.08
CA THR A 220 5.89 28.54 -37.27
C THR A 220 6.32 29.99 -37.01
N ALA A 221 6.74 30.31 -35.78
CA ALA A 221 7.23 31.62 -35.41
C ALA A 221 8.50 32.00 -36.19
N ASP A 222 8.68 33.31 -36.42
CA ASP A 222 9.90 33.86 -36.99
C ASP A 222 11.03 33.83 -35.94
N LEU A 223 12.08 33.06 -36.23
CA LEU A 223 13.27 32.84 -35.39
C LEU A 223 14.46 33.70 -35.83
N GLY A 224 14.19 34.82 -36.53
CA GLY A 224 15.22 35.76 -36.98
C GLY A 224 15.50 35.69 -38.48
N GLY A 225 14.44 35.52 -39.29
CA GLY A 225 14.47 35.43 -40.75
C GLY A 225 14.17 34.04 -41.31
N TYR A 226 13.87 33.07 -40.43
CA TYR A 226 13.52 31.69 -40.77
C TYR A 226 12.54 31.13 -39.73
N ALA A 227 11.85 30.03 -40.04
CA ALA A 227 10.95 29.34 -39.12
C ALA A 227 11.36 27.87 -38.99
N ALA A 228 11.06 27.23 -37.85
CA ALA A 228 11.34 25.81 -37.69
C ALA A 228 10.53 24.96 -38.69
N ILE A 229 9.27 25.34 -38.90
CA ILE A 229 8.37 24.72 -39.87
C ILE A 229 7.74 25.82 -40.73
N VAL A 230 7.89 25.68 -42.05
CA VAL A 230 7.19 26.47 -43.06
C VAL A 230 6.13 25.55 -43.70
N PRO A 231 4.84 25.72 -43.34
CA PRO A 231 3.75 24.92 -43.90
C PRO A 231 3.78 24.85 -45.43
N GLY A 232 3.78 23.63 -45.97
CA GLY A 232 3.79 23.35 -47.40
C GLY A 232 5.18 23.39 -48.07
N ASP A 233 6.24 23.70 -47.33
CA ASP A 233 7.60 23.86 -47.90
C ASP A 233 8.69 23.26 -46.98
N PRO A 234 8.99 21.95 -47.10
CA PRO A 234 10.05 21.32 -46.34
C PRO A 234 11.44 21.92 -46.59
N GLU A 235 11.71 22.41 -47.80
CA GLU A 235 13.02 22.99 -48.16
C GLU A 235 13.28 24.32 -47.44
N LYS A 236 12.23 25.02 -47.00
CA LYS A 236 12.34 26.22 -46.16
C LYS A 236 12.13 25.95 -44.66
N SER A 237 11.85 24.71 -44.28
CA SER A 237 11.62 24.31 -42.89
C SER A 237 12.94 23.92 -42.24
N GLU A 238 13.43 24.72 -41.30
CA GLU A 238 14.72 24.49 -40.63
C GLU A 238 14.78 23.13 -39.93
N VAL A 239 13.66 22.64 -39.39
CA VAL A 239 13.61 21.31 -38.76
C VAL A 239 13.97 20.20 -39.74
N TRP A 240 13.52 20.31 -41.00
CA TRP A 240 13.79 19.32 -42.03
C TRP A 240 15.24 19.39 -42.52
N ILE A 241 15.77 20.61 -42.65
CA ILE A 241 17.18 20.85 -42.99
C ILE A 241 18.10 20.20 -41.95
N ARG A 242 17.83 20.41 -40.65
CA ARG A 242 18.62 19.83 -39.55
C ARG A 242 18.47 18.32 -39.43
N ILE A 243 17.29 17.76 -39.71
CA ILE A 243 17.10 16.31 -39.75
C ILE A 243 18.00 15.66 -40.82
N LEU A 244 18.21 16.34 -41.95
CA LEU A 244 19.01 15.85 -43.07
C LEU A 244 20.49 16.25 -43.00
N SER A 245 20.92 17.05 -42.03
CA SER A 245 22.31 17.48 -41.93
C SER A 245 23.24 16.31 -41.61
N ASP A 246 24.39 16.28 -42.27
CA ASP A 246 25.50 15.36 -41.95
C ASP A 246 26.50 16.00 -40.97
N ASP A 247 26.32 17.30 -40.63
CA ASP A 247 27.16 18.00 -39.68
C ASP A 247 26.79 17.58 -38.24
N PRO A 248 27.73 16.99 -37.46
CA PRO A 248 27.48 16.58 -36.08
C PRO A 248 26.96 17.70 -35.17
N ASP A 249 27.28 18.97 -35.47
CA ASP A 249 26.88 20.13 -34.66
C ASP A 249 25.50 20.70 -35.08
N GLU A 250 24.98 20.31 -36.26
CA GLU A 250 23.68 20.80 -36.77
C GLU A 250 22.61 19.70 -36.86
N VAL A 251 23.01 18.43 -36.91
CA VAL A 251 22.09 17.29 -37.05
C VAL A 251 21.15 17.18 -35.86
N MET A 252 19.86 17.00 -36.15
CA MET A 252 18.83 16.83 -35.14
C MET A 252 18.07 15.50 -35.36
N PRO A 253 17.87 14.67 -34.31
CA PRO A 253 18.33 14.86 -32.93
C PRO A 253 19.86 14.83 -32.76
N PRO A 254 20.43 15.54 -31.77
CA PRO A 254 21.87 15.55 -31.52
C PRO A 254 22.43 14.15 -31.22
N LEU A 255 23.67 13.86 -31.64
CA LEU A 255 24.27 12.53 -31.49
C LEU A 255 24.40 12.06 -30.04
N ASP A 256 24.63 12.99 -29.11
CA ASP A 256 24.72 12.75 -27.67
C ASP A 256 23.35 12.50 -27.00
N SER A 257 22.24 12.78 -27.69
CA SER A 257 20.90 12.44 -27.22
C SER A 257 20.60 10.94 -27.29
N HIS A 258 21.37 10.19 -28.08
CA HIS A 258 21.15 8.77 -28.41
C HIS A 258 19.75 8.48 -28.99
N ARG A 259 19.13 9.48 -29.64
CA ARG A 259 17.83 9.35 -30.33
C ARG A 259 18.06 9.38 -31.84
N GLU A 260 17.33 8.54 -32.56
CA GLU A 260 17.48 8.40 -34.01
C GLU A 260 16.11 8.30 -34.68
N LEU A 261 15.94 9.08 -35.76
CA LEU A 261 14.77 9.01 -36.62
C LEU A 261 14.97 7.92 -37.68
N SER A 262 14.00 7.00 -37.78
CA SER A 262 13.98 6.00 -38.85
C SER A 262 13.68 6.63 -40.20
N THR A 263 13.94 5.90 -41.30
CA THR A 263 13.58 6.34 -42.65
C THR A 263 12.09 6.63 -42.79
N ALA A 264 11.23 5.84 -42.11
CA ALA A 264 9.80 6.06 -42.10
C ALA A 264 9.41 7.34 -41.35
N ASP A 265 10.03 7.59 -40.19
CA ASP A 265 9.76 8.79 -39.39
C ASP A 265 10.08 10.07 -40.18
N ARG A 266 11.25 10.08 -40.84
CA ARG A 266 11.68 11.19 -41.71
C ARG A 266 10.66 11.45 -42.82
N GLU A 267 10.20 10.39 -43.47
CA GLU A 267 9.24 10.49 -44.56
C GLU A 267 7.85 10.96 -44.08
N ILE A 268 7.39 10.51 -42.91
CA ILE A 268 6.16 11.00 -42.27
C ILE A 268 6.26 12.50 -41.98
N LEU A 269 7.37 12.95 -41.39
CA LEU A 269 7.59 14.37 -41.08
C LEU A 269 7.64 15.22 -42.35
N ARG A 270 8.35 14.76 -43.39
CA ARG A 270 8.42 15.44 -44.69
C ARG A 270 7.03 15.63 -45.30
N ARG A 271 6.27 14.53 -45.42
CA ARG A 271 4.92 14.56 -46.01
C ARG A 271 3.97 15.43 -45.20
N TRP A 272 4.03 15.36 -43.88
CA TRP A 272 3.21 16.23 -43.03
C TRP A 272 3.49 17.71 -43.28
N ILE A 273 4.76 18.10 -43.42
CA ILE A 273 5.12 19.48 -43.76
C ILE A 273 4.58 19.87 -45.14
N GLU A 274 4.74 19.00 -46.16
CA GLU A 274 4.20 19.22 -47.51
C GLU A 274 2.68 19.36 -47.55
N GLU A 275 1.99 18.59 -46.72
CA GLU A 275 0.53 18.60 -46.56
C GLU A 275 0.03 19.83 -45.76
N GLY A 276 0.93 20.72 -45.33
CA GLY A 276 0.59 21.99 -44.68
C GLY A 276 0.82 22.03 -43.17
N ALA A 277 1.51 21.02 -42.61
CA ALA A 277 1.91 20.96 -41.20
C ALA A 277 0.76 21.22 -40.20
N GLU A 278 -0.43 20.66 -40.45
CA GLU A 278 -1.58 20.89 -39.57
C GLU A 278 -1.34 20.26 -38.18
N TYR A 279 -1.44 21.09 -37.13
CA TYR A 279 -1.38 20.66 -35.73
C TYR A 279 -2.77 20.31 -35.22
N GLN A 280 -2.88 19.17 -34.55
CA GLN A 280 -4.11 18.73 -33.89
C GLN A 280 -3.96 18.79 -32.37
N LYS A 281 -5.04 19.12 -31.65
CA LYS A 281 -5.09 18.94 -30.19
C LYS A 281 -4.88 17.46 -29.84
N HIS A 282 -4.26 17.14 -28.70
CA HIS A 282 -4.02 15.75 -28.31
C HIS A 282 -5.34 14.97 -28.29
N TRP A 283 -5.33 13.73 -28.77
CA TRP A 283 -6.53 12.89 -28.87
C TRP A 283 -7.30 12.81 -27.54
N ALA A 284 -6.58 12.67 -26.43
CA ALA A 284 -7.17 12.54 -25.10
C ALA A 284 -7.79 13.85 -24.57
N PHE A 285 -7.43 15.00 -25.14
CA PHE A 285 -7.90 16.33 -24.70
C PHE A 285 -9.04 16.87 -25.58
N ILE A 286 -9.49 16.09 -26.56
CA ILE A 286 -10.66 16.37 -27.39
C ILE A 286 -11.84 15.62 -26.77
N SER A 287 -12.96 16.29 -26.51
CA SER A 287 -14.15 15.62 -25.96
C SER A 287 -14.62 14.50 -26.90
N PRO A 288 -14.87 13.28 -26.38
CA PRO A 288 -15.29 12.17 -27.22
C PRO A 288 -16.66 12.45 -27.86
N THR A 289 -16.82 11.98 -29.09
CA THR A 289 -18.11 11.97 -29.79
C THR A 289 -18.50 10.54 -30.10
N ARG A 290 -19.79 10.19 -30.03
CA ARG A 290 -20.26 8.82 -30.28
C ARG A 290 -19.93 8.39 -31.72
N PRO A 291 -19.02 7.42 -31.93
CA PRO A 291 -18.69 6.95 -33.28
C PRO A 291 -19.84 6.11 -33.87
N GLU A 292 -19.93 6.04 -35.20
CA GLU A 292 -20.84 5.11 -35.87
C GLU A 292 -20.35 3.67 -35.64
N VAL A 293 -21.24 2.80 -35.20
CA VAL A 293 -20.90 1.39 -34.97
C VAL A 293 -20.66 0.70 -36.33
N PRO A 294 -19.52 0.03 -36.55
CA PRO A 294 -19.23 -0.66 -37.80
C PRO A 294 -20.28 -1.70 -38.15
N LYS A 295 -20.59 -1.84 -39.45
CA LYS A 295 -21.55 -2.84 -39.94
C LYS A 295 -20.82 -4.13 -40.26
N VAL A 296 -20.72 -5.02 -39.27
CA VAL A 296 -20.12 -6.36 -39.40
C VAL A 296 -21.21 -7.41 -39.16
N GLU A 297 -21.43 -8.33 -40.11
CA GLU A 297 -22.56 -9.27 -40.08
C GLU A 297 -22.54 -10.23 -38.87
N SER A 298 -21.35 -10.61 -38.41
CA SER A 298 -21.15 -11.51 -37.28
C SER A 298 -21.18 -10.83 -35.91
N ALA A 299 -21.26 -9.49 -35.85
CA ALA A 299 -21.26 -8.75 -34.59
C ALA A 299 -22.60 -8.87 -33.86
N LYS A 300 -22.55 -9.23 -32.56
CA LYS A 300 -23.73 -9.32 -31.68
C LYS A 300 -23.94 -8.10 -30.79
N SER A 301 -22.91 -7.28 -30.64
CA SER A 301 -22.90 -6.06 -29.83
C SER A 301 -22.04 -4.97 -30.49
N PRO A 302 -22.16 -3.70 -30.08
CA PRO A 302 -21.26 -2.65 -30.54
C PRO A 302 -19.78 -2.93 -30.26
N ILE A 303 -19.45 -3.52 -29.10
CA ILE A 303 -18.08 -3.92 -28.76
C ILE A 303 -17.56 -4.92 -29.80
N ASP A 304 -18.36 -5.96 -30.09
CA ASP A 304 -17.99 -6.97 -31.09
C ASP A 304 -17.79 -6.35 -32.47
N ALA A 305 -18.63 -5.39 -32.87
CA ALA A 305 -18.50 -4.73 -34.16
C ALA A 305 -17.17 -3.98 -34.33
N PHE A 306 -16.74 -3.21 -33.31
CA PHE A 306 -15.45 -2.51 -33.34
C PHE A 306 -14.27 -3.47 -33.38
N ILE A 307 -14.29 -4.50 -32.52
CA ILE A 307 -13.21 -5.49 -32.45
C ILE A 307 -13.12 -6.30 -33.74
N LEU A 308 -14.24 -6.83 -34.26
CA LEU A 308 -14.25 -7.61 -35.49
C LEU A 308 -13.81 -6.78 -36.70
N SER A 309 -14.26 -5.52 -36.80
CA SER A 309 -13.80 -4.61 -37.86
C SER A 309 -12.29 -4.35 -37.79
N ARG A 310 -11.69 -4.32 -36.58
CA ARG A 310 -10.24 -4.24 -36.41
C ARG A 310 -9.56 -5.55 -36.83
N LEU A 311 -10.07 -6.70 -36.40
CA LEU A 311 -9.51 -8.02 -36.73
C LEU A 311 -9.53 -8.31 -38.24
N GLU A 312 -10.61 -7.97 -38.94
CA GLU A 312 -10.74 -8.15 -40.40
C GLU A 312 -9.67 -7.36 -41.17
N ARG A 313 -9.34 -6.14 -40.72
CA ARG A 313 -8.26 -5.31 -41.31
C ARG A 313 -6.88 -5.92 -41.11
N GLU A 314 -6.68 -6.63 -40.00
CA GLU A 314 -5.43 -7.28 -39.62
C GLU A 314 -5.34 -8.74 -40.14
N GLY A 315 -6.37 -9.22 -40.86
CA GLY A 315 -6.41 -10.59 -41.36
C GLY A 315 -6.54 -11.66 -40.27
N LEU A 316 -6.97 -11.27 -39.06
CA LEU A 316 -7.17 -12.16 -37.92
C LEU A 316 -8.65 -12.52 -37.74
N TRP A 317 -8.90 -13.65 -37.08
CA TRP A 317 -10.25 -14.13 -36.76
C TRP A 317 -10.40 -14.42 -35.27
N PRO A 318 -11.56 -14.12 -34.66
CA PRO A 318 -11.81 -14.42 -33.25
C PRO A 318 -11.80 -15.93 -33.00
N ASN A 319 -11.49 -16.32 -31.77
CA ASN A 319 -11.69 -17.68 -31.30
C ASN A 319 -13.19 -18.00 -31.17
N PRO A 320 -13.57 -19.29 -31.18
CA PRO A 320 -14.93 -19.68 -30.83
C PRO A 320 -15.24 -19.28 -29.37
N MET A 321 -16.53 -19.24 -29.05
CA MET A 321 -17.00 -19.10 -27.67
C MET A 321 -16.44 -20.23 -26.80
N ALA A 322 -16.04 -19.90 -25.57
CA ALA A 322 -15.58 -20.87 -24.59
C ALA A 322 -16.71 -21.82 -24.15
N ASP A 323 -16.35 -22.95 -23.54
CA ASP A 323 -17.33 -23.87 -22.96
C ASP A 323 -18.04 -23.26 -21.74
N ALA A 324 -19.20 -23.83 -21.39
CA ALA A 324 -20.07 -23.31 -20.33
C ALA A 324 -19.35 -23.18 -18.97
N ARG A 325 -18.53 -24.16 -18.59
CA ARG A 325 -17.79 -24.14 -17.31
C ARG A 325 -16.74 -23.04 -17.29
N THR A 326 -16.01 -22.87 -18.39
CA THR A 326 -15.05 -21.78 -18.56
C THR A 326 -15.73 -20.42 -18.44
N ILE A 327 -16.86 -20.22 -19.12
CA ILE A 327 -17.63 -18.96 -19.07
C ILE A 327 -18.07 -18.64 -17.64
N LEU A 328 -18.74 -19.57 -16.95
CA LEU A 328 -19.23 -19.30 -15.59
C LEU A 328 -18.09 -19.04 -14.61
N ARG A 329 -16.99 -19.80 -14.71
CA ARG A 329 -15.83 -19.60 -13.87
C ARG A 329 -15.21 -18.21 -14.09
N ARG A 330 -15.02 -17.82 -15.35
CA ARG A 330 -14.47 -16.50 -15.70
C ARG A 330 -15.35 -15.38 -15.16
N LEU A 331 -16.65 -15.43 -15.43
CA LEU A 331 -17.63 -14.46 -14.93
C LEU A 331 -17.61 -14.37 -13.39
N SER A 332 -17.58 -15.50 -12.69
CA SER A 332 -17.58 -15.54 -11.23
C SER A 332 -16.30 -14.93 -10.64
N LEU A 333 -15.13 -15.25 -11.19
CA LEU A 333 -13.85 -14.68 -10.74
C LEU A 333 -13.74 -13.17 -11.05
N ASP A 334 -14.24 -12.74 -12.20
CA ASP A 334 -14.17 -11.34 -12.61
C ASP A 334 -15.18 -10.44 -11.90
N LEU A 335 -16.40 -10.93 -11.69
CA LEU A 335 -17.48 -10.13 -11.10
C LEU A 335 -17.51 -10.18 -9.58
N ILE A 336 -17.18 -11.33 -8.95
CA ILE A 336 -17.26 -11.48 -7.49
C ILE A 336 -15.96 -11.95 -6.83
N GLY A 337 -14.97 -12.39 -7.62
CA GLY A 337 -13.66 -12.82 -7.12
C GLY A 337 -13.67 -14.15 -6.36
N LEU A 338 -14.68 -14.98 -6.60
CA LEU A 338 -14.84 -16.31 -6.00
C LEU A 338 -15.16 -17.34 -7.09
N PRO A 339 -14.71 -18.60 -6.98
CA PRO A 339 -15.05 -19.64 -7.94
C PRO A 339 -16.52 -20.08 -7.78
N PRO A 340 -17.19 -20.53 -8.86
CA PRO A 340 -18.52 -21.11 -8.76
C PRO A 340 -18.47 -22.48 -8.07
N THR A 341 -19.57 -22.89 -7.44
CA THR A 341 -19.71 -24.23 -6.87
C THR A 341 -19.99 -25.27 -7.97
N PRO A 342 -19.71 -26.57 -7.74
CA PRO A 342 -20.06 -27.64 -8.68
C PRO A 342 -21.57 -27.65 -9.04
N ASP A 343 -22.45 -27.39 -8.07
CA ASP A 343 -23.89 -27.31 -8.30
C ASP A 343 -24.27 -26.12 -9.21
N GLN A 344 -23.61 -24.97 -9.03
CA GLN A 344 -23.80 -23.81 -9.90
C GLN A 344 -23.32 -24.10 -11.32
N LEU A 345 -22.18 -24.77 -11.47
CA LEU A 345 -21.65 -25.21 -12.77
C LEU A 345 -22.62 -26.16 -13.46
N ALA A 346 -23.07 -27.22 -12.78
CA ALA A 346 -24.01 -28.18 -13.37
C ALA A 346 -25.35 -27.53 -13.77
N THR A 347 -25.89 -26.65 -12.94
CA THR A 347 -27.12 -25.91 -13.23
C THR A 347 -26.94 -24.99 -14.44
N PHE A 348 -25.80 -24.29 -14.53
CA PHE A 348 -25.49 -23.42 -15.65
C PHE A 348 -25.28 -24.21 -16.94
N GLU A 349 -24.58 -25.34 -16.90
CA GLU A 349 -24.38 -26.21 -18.07
C GLU A 349 -25.71 -26.68 -18.67
N GLU A 350 -26.67 -27.09 -17.82
CA GLU A 350 -28.01 -27.47 -18.27
C GLU A 350 -28.75 -26.29 -18.91
N ALA A 351 -28.74 -25.12 -18.25
CA ALA A 351 -29.36 -23.91 -18.78
C ALA A 351 -28.72 -23.48 -20.11
N PHE A 352 -27.38 -23.54 -20.20
CA PHE A 352 -26.59 -23.16 -21.35
C PHE A 352 -26.86 -24.05 -22.56
N ALA A 353 -27.06 -25.36 -22.35
CA ALA A 353 -27.44 -26.31 -23.39
C ALA A 353 -28.87 -26.08 -23.91
N ASN A 354 -29.76 -25.54 -23.07
CA ASN A 354 -31.14 -25.22 -23.44
C ASN A 354 -31.26 -23.89 -24.20
N ASP A 355 -30.68 -22.82 -23.64
CA ASP A 355 -30.61 -21.49 -24.26
C ASP A 355 -29.35 -20.76 -23.78
N THR A 356 -28.32 -20.80 -24.62
CA THR A 356 -27.00 -20.24 -24.32
C THR A 356 -27.05 -18.75 -23.96
N ASN A 357 -27.78 -17.93 -24.72
CA ASN A 357 -27.81 -16.49 -24.47
C ASN A 357 -28.54 -16.18 -23.16
N SER A 358 -29.70 -16.80 -22.95
CA SER A 358 -30.50 -16.61 -21.73
C SER A 358 -29.75 -17.08 -20.47
N ALA A 359 -29.00 -18.19 -20.57
CA ALA A 359 -28.18 -18.69 -19.47
C ALA A 359 -27.07 -17.70 -19.08
N ILE A 360 -26.33 -17.16 -20.05
CA ILE A 360 -25.26 -16.17 -19.82
C ILE A 360 -25.83 -14.91 -19.18
N GLU A 361 -26.90 -14.34 -19.73
CA GLU A 361 -27.56 -13.14 -19.19
C GLU A 361 -28.01 -13.35 -17.74
N THR A 362 -28.68 -14.48 -17.47
CA THR A 362 -29.12 -14.83 -16.11
C THR A 362 -27.94 -14.97 -15.14
N ALA A 363 -26.82 -15.55 -15.59
CA ALA A 363 -25.63 -15.67 -14.75
C ALA A 363 -25.01 -14.30 -14.44
N ILE A 364 -24.91 -13.40 -15.43
CA ILE A 364 -24.41 -12.04 -15.25
C ILE A 364 -25.28 -11.28 -14.26
N ASP A 365 -26.61 -11.29 -14.43
CA ASP A 365 -27.55 -10.60 -13.53
C ASP A 365 -27.44 -11.09 -12.07
N ASN A 366 -27.33 -12.42 -11.88
CA ASN A 366 -27.14 -13.01 -10.56
C ASN A 366 -25.80 -12.59 -9.92
N LEU A 367 -24.72 -12.52 -10.70
CA LEU A 367 -23.41 -12.12 -10.21
C LEU A 367 -23.32 -10.62 -9.92
N LEU A 368 -23.96 -9.77 -10.72
CA LEU A 368 -24.03 -8.32 -10.50
C LEU A 368 -24.89 -7.94 -9.29
N THR A 369 -25.82 -8.79 -8.88
CA THR A 369 -26.64 -8.60 -7.67
C THR A 369 -26.01 -9.21 -6.41
N SER A 370 -24.95 -10.02 -6.57
CA SER A 370 -24.19 -10.57 -5.46
C SER A 370 -23.59 -9.45 -4.59
N PRO A 371 -23.64 -9.55 -3.26
CA PRO A 371 -23.03 -8.55 -2.39
C PRO A 371 -21.49 -8.59 -2.44
N HIS A 372 -20.90 -9.65 -3.03
CA HIS A 372 -19.47 -9.78 -3.28
C HIS A 372 -19.00 -9.02 -4.53
N PHE A 373 -19.92 -8.50 -5.35
CA PHE A 373 -19.58 -7.65 -6.50
C PHE A 373 -18.78 -6.42 -6.07
N GLY A 374 -19.27 -5.70 -5.07
CA GLY A 374 -18.62 -4.50 -4.55
C GLY A 374 -17.25 -4.78 -3.93
N GLU A 375 -17.03 -5.94 -3.31
CA GLU A 375 -15.72 -6.34 -2.80
C GLU A 375 -14.71 -6.54 -3.94
N ARG A 376 -15.14 -7.18 -5.04
CA ARG A 376 -14.29 -7.41 -6.22
C ARG A 376 -13.96 -6.12 -6.97
N MET A 377 -14.94 -5.23 -7.13
CA MET A 377 -14.77 -3.94 -7.81
C MET A 377 -13.96 -2.93 -6.97
N ALA A 378 -14.02 -3.03 -5.65
CA ALA A 378 -13.30 -2.11 -4.77
C ALA A 378 -11.77 -2.31 -4.79
N LEU A 379 -11.26 -3.52 -5.06
CA LEU A 379 -9.83 -3.84 -4.99
C LEU A 379 -8.90 -2.84 -5.71
N PRO A 380 -9.05 -2.59 -7.03
CA PRO A 380 -8.21 -1.61 -7.72
C PRO A 380 -8.43 -0.18 -7.20
N TRP A 381 -9.63 0.14 -6.71
CA TRP A 381 -9.93 1.45 -6.14
C TRP A 381 -9.21 1.69 -4.80
N LEU A 382 -9.02 0.65 -4.00
CA LEU A 382 -8.25 0.74 -2.75
C LEU A 382 -6.78 1.09 -3.02
N ASP A 383 -6.20 0.53 -4.08
CA ASP A 383 -4.82 0.82 -4.47
C ASP A 383 -4.69 2.24 -5.04
N ALA A 384 -5.63 2.67 -5.89
CA ALA A 384 -5.68 4.06 -6.38
C ALA A 384 -5.79 5.07 -5.22
N ALA A 385 -6.59 4.75 -4.20
CA ALA A 385 -6.77 5.59 -3.02
C ALA A 385 -5.64 5.44 -1.99
N ARG A 386 -4.63 4.57 -2.21
CA ARG A 386 -3.56 4.23 -1.25
C ARG A 386 -4.10 3.74 0.10
N TYR A 387 -5.22 3.03 0.11
CA TYR A 387 -5.85 2.57 1.35
C TYR A 387 -4.93 1.64 2.16
N ALA A 388 -4.74 1.94 3.44
CA ALA A 388 -4.05 1.07 4.38
C ALA A 388 -4.58 1.28 5.79
N ASP A 389 -4.41 0.31 6.68
CA ASP A 389 -4.89 0.38 8.07
C ASP A 389 -3.85 1.03 9.01
N SER A 390 -2.72 1.49 8.46
CA SER A 390 -1.67 2.25 9.15
C SER A 390 -1.12 3.42 8.30
N ASN A 391 -0.42 4.36 8.94
CA ASN A 391 0.00 5.65 8.37
C ASN A 391 1.28 5.61 7.53
N GLY A 392 2.16 4.63 7.72
CA GLY A 392 3.50 4.54 7.13
C GLY A 392 4.60 5.24 7.93
N PHE A 393 5.75 5.43 7.27
CA PHE A 393 7.01 5.92 7.87
C PHE A 393 7.51 5.01 9.01
N GLN A 394 8.58 5.37 9.72
CA GLN A 394 9.20 4.54 10.76
C GLN A 394 8.26 4.23 11.94
N GLN A 395 7.37 5.17 12.31
CA GLN A 395 6.43 4.95 13.43
C GLN A 395 5.22 4.08 13.06
N ASP A 396 4.78 4.13 11.80
CA ASP A 396 3.65 3.40 11.22
C ASP A 396 2.45 3.15 12.15
N GLY A 397 1.91 4.22 12.74
CA GLY A 397 0.75 4.11 13.63
C GLY A 397 -0.52 3.63 12.93
N ASN A 398 -1.40 2.93 13.65
CA ASN A 398 -2.67 2.46 13.10
C ASN A 398 -3.64 3.63 12.85
N ARG A 399 -4.67 3.39 12.02
CA ARG A 399 -5.76 4.34 11.77
C ARG A 399 -7.07 3.63 11.48
N HIS A 400 -8.19 4.35 11.54
CA HIS A 400 -9.52 3.79 11.30
C HIS A 400 -10.11 4.23 9.95
N GLN A 401 -9.44 3.92 8.85
CA GLN A 401 -9.94 4.24 7.50
C GLN A 401 -10.89 3.18 6.94
N TRP A 402 -11.00 1.99 7.55
CA TRP A 402 -11.86 0.91 7.08
C TRP A 402 -13.35 1.27 6.86
N PRO A 403 -13.97 2.25 7.57
CA PRO A 403 -15.35 2.64 7.25
C PRO A 403 -15.48 3.22 5.83
N TRP A 404 -14.42 3.85 5.30
CA TRP A 404 -14.39 4.29 3.90
C TRP A 404 -14.26 3.13 2.92
N ARG A 405 -13.44 2.11 3.21
CA ARG A 405 -13.40 0.87 2.40
C ARG A 405 -14.79 0.23 2.31
N ASP A 406 -15.49 0.16 3.44
CA ASP A 406 -16.86 -0.38 3.47
C ASP A 406 -17.85 0.49 2.70
N TRP A 407 -17.67 1.82 2.74
CA TRP A 407 -18.46 2.74 1.91
C TRP A 407 -18.22 2.51 0.41
N VAL A 408 -16.97 2.30 -0.03
CA VAL A 408 -16.66 1.99 -1.44
C VAL A 408 -17.34 0.69 -1.88
N ILE A 409 -17.26 -0.37 -1.06
CA ILE A 409 -17.92 -1.66 -1.33
C ILE A 409 -19.43 -1.47 -1.49
N ARG A 410 -20.07 -0.72 -0.58
CA ARG A 410 -21.51 -0.40 -0.68
C ARG A 410 -21.84 0.38 -1.94
N ALA A 411 -21.05 1.41 -2.27
CA ALA A 411 -21.29 2.26 -3.43
C ALA A 411 -21.31 1.47 -4.75
N TYR A 412 -20.38 0.50 -4.92
CA TYR A 412 -20.40 -0.40 -6.08
C TYR A 412 -21.61 -1.35 -6.07
N ASN A 413 -21.96 -1.92 -4.91
CA ASN A 413 -23.10 -2.83 -4.79
C ASN A 413 -24.44 -2.13 -5.11
N GLU A 414 -24.60 -0.91 -4.63
CA GLU A 414 -25.76 -0.05 -4.89
C GLU A 414 -25.78 0.54 -6.31
N ASN A 415 -24.73 0.31 -7.09
CA ASN A 415 -24.52 0.91 -8.42
C ASN A 415 -24.64 2.45 -8.37
N LYS A 416 -24.01 3.08 -7.38
CA LYS A 416 -23.98 4.54 -7.26
C LYS A 416 -23.43 5.12 -8.58
N PRO A 417 -24.15 6.04 -9.23
CA PRO A 417 -23.66 6.73 -10.43
C PRO A 417 -22.25 7.28 -10.21
N PHE A 418 -21.34 7.03 -11.16
CA PHE A 418 -19.92 7.36 -10.98
C PHE A 418 -19.65 8.86 -10.83
N ASP A 419 -20.50 9.72 -11.39
CA ASP A 419 -20.48 11.16 -11.14
C ASP A 419 -20.70 11.49 -9.65
N GLN A 420 -21.73 10.90 -9.03
CA GLN A 420 -22.02 11.07 -7.61
C GLN A 420 -20.95 10.41 -6.74
N PHE A 421 -20.45 9.23 -7.13
CA PHE A 421 -19.33 8.57 -6.46
C PHE A 421 -18.06 9.45 -6.45
N THR A 422 -17.81 10.17 -7.54
CA THR A 422 -16.69 11.12 -7.64
C THR A 422 -16.93 12.37 -6.79
N ILE A 423 -18.11 12.98 -6.88
CA ILE A 423 -18.47 14.17 -6.11
C ILE A 423 -18.39 13.90 -4.60
N GLU A 424 -18.95 12.78 -4.13
CA GLU A 424 -18.91 12.43 -2.71
C GLU A 424 -17.48 12.20 -2.21
N GLN A 425 -16.61 11.56 -2.99
CA GLN A 425 -15.21 11.32 -2.58
C GLN A 425 -14.33 12.56 -2.61
N LEU A 426 -14.58 13.51 -3.49
CA LEU A 426 -13.77 14.73 -3.57
C LEU A 426 -14.32 15.85 -2.70
N ALA A 427 -15.64 15.90 -2.48
CA ALA A 427 -16.32 17.07 -1.92
C ALA A 427 -17.62 16.73 -1.16
N GLY A 428 -17.83 15.49 -0.70
CA GLY A 428 -19.04 15.08 0.01
C GLY A 428 -19.32 15.91 1.28
N ASP A 429 -18.30 16.43 1.94
CA ASP A 429 -18.41 17.34 3.10
C ASP A 429 -18.92 18.76 2.72
N LEU A 430 -18.79 19.14 1.46
CA LEU A 430 -19.24 20.44 0.93
C LEU A 430 -20.65 20.40 0.34
N LEU A 431 -21.29 19.21 0.32
CA LEU A 431 -22.66 19.07 -0.12
C LEU A 431 -23.63 19.73 0.87
N PRO A 432 -24.70 20.38 0.41
CA PRO A 432 -25.72 20.94 1.29
C PRO A 432 -26.34 19.84 2.17
N ASN A 433 -26.24 20.00 3.50
CA ASN A 433 -26.69 19.01 4.49
C ASN A 433 -26.05 17.63 4.29
N ALA A 434 -24.74 17.59 4.04
CA ALA A 434 -23.96 16.38 3.86
C ALA A 434 -24.32 15.29 4.88
N THR A 435 -24.64 14.10 4.39
CA THR A 435 -24.87 12.93 5.24
C THR A 435 -23.57 12.39 5.81
N GLN A 436 -23.65 11.57 6.86
CA GLN A 436 -22.46 10.92 7.42
C GLN A 436 -21.71 10.09 6.37
N ASP A 437 -22.41 9.35 5.51
CA ASP A 437 -21.79 8.57 4.44
C ASP A 437 -21.09 9.45 3.39
N GLN A 438 -21.67 10.60 3.05
CA GLN A 438 -21.03 11.57 2.13
C GLN A 438 -19.77 12.17 2.74
N ILE A 439 -19.75 12.42 4.05
CA ILE A 439 -18.54 12.88 4.74
C ILE A 439 -17.49 11.75 4.78
N ILE A 440 -17.89 10.51 5.08
CA ILE A 440 -17.00 9.33 5.07
C ILE A 440 -16.35 9.15 3.69
N ALA A 441 -17.10 9.35 2.60
CA ALA A 441 -16.59 9.21 1.23
C ALA A 441 -15.32 10.06 0.99
N THR A 442 -15.25 11.25 1.60
CA THR A 442 -14.12 12.18 1.43
C THR A 442 -12.79 11.65 1.98
N ALA A 443 -12.82 10.58 2.78
CA ALA A 443 -11.64 9.91 3.29
C ALA A 443 -10.71 9.38 2.17
N PHE A 444 -11.18 9.27 0.93
CA PHE A 444 -10.35 9.02 -0.26
C PHE A 444 -9.08 9.88 -0.27
N ASN A 445 -9.22 11.20 -0.08
CA ASN A 445 -8.11 12.17 -0.05
C ASN A 445 -7.40 12.27 1.30
N ARG A 446 -7.76 11.41 2.26
CA ARG A 446 -7.17 11.31 3.62
C ARG A 446 -6.46 9.98 3.88
N ASN A 447 -6.42 9.10 2.87
CA ASN A 447 -5.65 7.85 2.92
C ASN A 447 -4.13 8.06 2.70
N HIS A 448 -3.68 9.29 2.49
CA HIS A 448 -2.27 9.66 2.43
C HIS A 448 -1.49 9.24 3.69
N MET A 449 -0.16 9.22 3.61
CA MET A 449 0.68 8.91 4.76
C MET A 449 0.64 10.04 5.78
N LEU A 450 0.82 9.72 7.06
CA LEU A 450 1.06 10.72 8.11
C LEU A 450 2.42 10.51 8.73
N ASN A 451 3.21 11.57 8.79
CA ASN A 451 4.47 11.54 9.53
C ASN A 451 4.25 12.01 10.98
N GLY A 452 4.50 11.10 11.93
CA GLY A 452 4.45 11.35 13.37
C GLY A 452 5.82 11.42 14.05
N GLU A 453 6.92 11.39 13.28
CA GLU A 453 8.29 11.30 13.76
C GLU A 453 8.79 12.59 14.41
N GLY A 454 9.69 12.45 15.38
CA GLY A 454 10.42 13.58 15.93
C GLY A 454 11.37 14.14 14.88
N GLY A 455 11.29 15.45 14.63
CA GLY A 455 12.10 16.12 13.60
C GLY A 455 11.35 16.42 12.30
N ALA A 456 10.16 15.83 12.09
CA ALA A 456 9.33 16.15 10.93
C ALA A 456 8.90 17.63 10.96
N ILE A 457 9.19 18.37 9.88
CA ILE A 457 8.75 19.76 9.75
C ILE A 457 7.28 19.76 9.33
N LYS A 458 6.42 20.22 10.24
CA LYS A 458 4.97 20.22 10.04
C LYS A 458 4.53 20.86 8.72
N GLU A 459 5.07 22.02 8.36
CA GLU A 459 4.65 22.70 7.14
C GLU A 459 5.07 21.93 5.87
N GLU A 460 6.28 21.37 5.85
CA GLU A 460 6.75 20.51 4.76
C GLU A 460 5.82 19.31 4.56
N GLN A 461 5.50 18.60 5.65
CA GLN A 461 4.61 17.44 5.60
C GLN A 461 3.20 17.83 5.16
N ARG A 462 2.69 18.97 5.61
CA ARG A 462 1.40 19.51 5.15
C ARG A 462 1.40 19.72 3.64
N ILE A 463 2.44 20.33 3.09
CA ILE A 463 2.59 20.53 1.63
C ILE A 463 2.64 19.18 0.91
N ASN A 464 3.40 18.22 1.43
CA ASN A 464 3.45 16.86 0.88
C ASN A 464 2.07 16.18 0.86
N TYR A 465 1.23 16.41 1.87
CA TYR A 465 -0.15 15.89 1.87
C TYR A 465 -1.02 16.51 0.77
N VAL A 466 -0.80 17.78 0.44
CA VAL A 466 -1.51 18.44 -0.65
C VAL A 466 -1.01 17.95 -2.01
N ILE A 467 0.31 17.82 -2.19
CA ILE A 467 0.93 17.21 -3.40
C ILE A 467 0.34 15.82 -3.67
N ASP A 468 0.31 14.97 -2.64
CA ASP A 468 -0.23 13.62 -2.76
C ASP A 468 -1.72 13.61 -3.22
N ARG A 469 -2.54 14.56 -2.78
CA ARG A 469 -3.94 14.70 -3.24
C ARG A 469 -4.04 15.18 -4.68
N VAL A 470 -3.16 16.10 -5.09
CA VAL A 470 -3.04 16.56 -6.49
C VAL A 470 -2.71 15.38 -7.37
N ASP A 471 -1.62 14.68 -7.08
CA ASP A 471 -1.13 13.57 -7.91
C ASP A 471 -2.13 12.42 -7.96
N THR A 472 -2.77 12.12 -6.83
CA THR A 472 -3.77 11.06 -6.76
C THR A 472 -5.04 11.43 -7.52
N THR A 473 -5.50 12.68 -7.44
CA THR A 473 -6.67 13.12 -8.20
C THR A 473 -6.37 13.16 -9.71
N ALA A 474 -5.23 13.72 -10.10
CA ALA A 474 -4.79 13.78 -11.49
C ALA A 474 -4.60 12.39 -12.09
N THR A 475 -3.91 11.50 -11.39
CA THR A 475 -3.73 10.11 -11.82
C THR A 475 -5.08 9.41 -11.89
N THR A 476 -5.94 9.53 -10.87
CA THR A 476 -7.19 8.75 -10.77
C THR A 476 -8.25 9.19 -11.78
N TRP A 477 -8.48 10.48 -12.01
CA TRP A 477 -9.56 10.91 -12.92
C TRP A 477 -9.06 11.41 -14.28
N LEU A 478 -7.85 11.94 -14.35
CA LEU A 478 -7.32 12.51 -15.60
C LEU A 478 -6.36 11.56 -16.32
N ALA A 479 -5.80 10.57 -15.62
CA ALA A 479 -4.65 9.78 -16.09
C ALA A 479 -3.54 10.70 -16.61
N LEU A 480 -3.18 11.71 -15.82
CA LEU A 480 -2.11 12.66 -16.15
C LEU A 480 -1.03 12.66 -15.08
N THR A 481 0.22 12.70 -15.53
CA THR A 481 1.43 12.70 -14.68
C THR A 481 1.84 14.13 -14.30
N MET A 482 0.98 14.83 -13.54
CA MET A 482 1.20 16.24 -13.17
C MET A 482 2.42 16.48 -12.24
N ALA A 483 3.00 15.44 -11.64
CA ALA A 483 4.06 15.55 -10.64
C ALA A 483 5.30 16.32 -11.14
N CYS A 484 5.68 16.21 -12.42
CA CYS A 484 6.82 16.98 -12.94
C CYS A 484 6.56 18.51 -12.86
N ALA A 485 5.28 18.90 -12.98
CA ALA A 485 4.87 20.31 -12.94
C ALA A 485 5.08 20.96 -11.55
N GLN A 486 5.30 20.15 -10.51
CA GLN A 486 5.58 20.62 -9.15
C GLN A 486 6.85 21.49 -9.06
N CYS A 487 7.85 21.24 -9.91
CA CYS A 487 9.17 21.89 -9.82
C CYS A 487 9.50 22.83 -10.99
N HIS A 488 8.91 22.58 -12.16
CA HIS A 488 9.06 23.35 -13.39
C HIS A 488 7.83 23.12 -14.27
N SER A 489 7.68 23.75 -15.44
CA SER A 489 6.59 23.39 -16.36
C SER A 489 6.79 21.97 -16.86
N HIS A 490 5.70 21.21 -17.01
CA HIS A 490 5.79 19.81 -17.39
C HIS A 490 6.54 19.63 -18.71
N LYS A 491 7.36 18.57 -18.79
CA LYS A 491 8.34 18.41 -19.86
C LYS A 491 7.73 18.10 -21.23
N TYR A 492 6.57 17.44 -21.26
CA TYR A 492 5.93 16.96 -22.49
C TYR A 492 4.49 17.46 -22.62
N ASP A 493 3.66 17.23 -21.60
CA ASP A 493 2.31 17.76 -21.53
C ASP A 493 2.26 19.28 -21.30
N PRO A 494 1.24 19.97 -21.83
CA PRO A 494 1.09 21.42 -21.74
C PRO A 494 0.55 21.86 -20.35
N ILE A 495 1.23 21.45 -19.28
CA ILE A 495 0.91 21.85 -17.90
C ILE A 495 2.01 22.78 -17.43
N SER A 496 1.68 24.06 -17.22
CA SER A 496 2.63 25.01 -16.65
C SER A 496 2.83 24.76 -15.15
N HIS A 497 3.96 25.25 -14.64
CA HIS A 497 4.25 25.25 -13.21
C HIS A 497 3.19 26.02 -12.40
N GLU A 498 2.68 27.13 -12.93
CA GLU A 498 1.62 27.91 -12.28
C GLU A 498 0.31 27.13 -12.19
N GLU A 499 -0.13 26.48 -13.28
CA GLU A 499 -1.36 25.69 -13.33
C GLU A 499 -1.32 24.50 -12.37
N TYR A 500 -0.14 23.92 -12.11
CA TYR A 500 0.01 22.92 -11.05
C TYR A 500 -0.41 23.49 -9.68
N PHE A 501 0.04 24.70 -9.33
CA PHE A 501 -0.32 25.33 -8.07
C PHE A 501 -1.76 25.88 -8.05
N GLN A 502 -2.33 26.22 -9.21
CA GLN A 502 -3.75 26.50 -9.32
C GLN A 502 -4.59 25.25 -9.03
N PHE A 503 -4.18 24.07 -9.52
CA PHE A 503 -4.84 22.81 -9.19
C PHE A 503 -4.62 22.40 -7.72
N PHE A 504 -3.40 22.60 -7.19
CA PHE A 504 -3.04 22.42 -5.80
C PHE A 504 -3.94 23.21 -4.83
N ALA A 505 -4.34 24.42 -5.22
CA ALA A 505 -5.16 25.28 -4.36
C ALA A 505 -6.51 24.65 -3.97
N PHE A 506 -7.07 23.74 -4.78
CA PHE A 506 -8.30 23.00 -4.42
C PHE A 506 -8.13 22.17 -3.14
N PHE A 507 -6.92 21.68 -2.85
CA PHE A 507 -6.64 20.79 -1.72
C PHE A 507 -5.90 21.47 -0.57
N ASN A 508 -5.45 22.71 -0.78
CA ASN A 508 -4.62 23.45 0.18
C ASN A 508 -5.42 24.03 1.36
N ASN A 509 -6.75 23.99 1.36
CA ASN A 509 -7.59 24.69 2.35
C ASN A 509 -8.14 23.80 3.49
N ILE A 510 -7.35 22.87 4.00
CA ILE A 510 -7.78 21.92 5.05
C ILE A 510 -7.18 22.31 6.42
N PRO A 511 -7.90 22.15 7.56
CA PRO A 511 -7.42 22.51 8.91
C PRO A 511 -6.42 21.49 9.49
N GLU A 512 -5.51 20.98 8.67
CA GLU A 512 -4.51 20.00 9.08
C GLU A 512 -3.19 20.67 9.51
N SER A 513 -2.48 20.02 10.43
CA SER A 513 -1.24 20.56 11.01
C SER A 513 0.04 20.08 10.32
N GLY A 514 -0.05 19.11 9.39
CA GLY A 514 1.11 18.45 8.82
C GLY A 514 1.73 17.37 9.70
N GLY A 515 0.98 16.83 10.67
CA GLY A 515 1.44 15.71 11.49
C GLY A 515 0.27 14.99 12.15
N VAL A 516 0.59 14.14 13.11
CA VAL A 516 -0.42 13.45 13.92
C VAL A 516 -0.95 14.39 15.01
N ASP A 517 -2.26 14.64 15.02
CA ASP A 517 -2.93 15.56 15.95
C ASP A 517 -3.53 14.85 17.17
N LYS A 518 -3.92 13.57 17.01
CA LYS A 518 -4.42 12.73 18.10
C LYS A 518 -3.74 11.37 18.09
N ARG A 519 -3.37 10.91 19.28
CA ARG A 519 -2.90 9.55 19.56
C ARG A 519 -3.82 8.95 20.61
N SER A 520 -4.47 7.82 20.30
CA SER A 520 -5.33 7.09 21.25
C SER A 520 -4.87 5.64 21.40
N GLY A 521 -4.87 5.15 22.64
CA GLY A 521 -4.35 3.83 23.03
C GLY A 521 -3.42 3.91 24.24
N GLN A 522 -3.26 2.80 24.97
CA GLN A 522 -2.23 2.68 26.01
C GLN A 522 -0.87 2.41 25.37
N GLY A 523 -0.06 3.45 25.24
CA GLY A 523 1.30 3.38 24.73
C GLY A 523 1.94 4.76 24.79
N CYS A 524 3.11 4.85 25.43
CA CYS A 524 3.91 6.07 25.38
C CYS A 524 4.32 6.36 23.92
N ALA A 525 4.81 7.57 23.65
CA ALA A 525 5.18 8.12 22.34
C ALA A 525 6.14 7.29 21.45
N PHE A 526 6.43 6.04 21.79
CA PHE A 526 7.31 5.10 21.10
C PHE A 526 6.74 3.67 21.09
N GLY A 527 5.66 3.44 20.34
CA GLY A 527 5.63 2.25 19.48
C GLY A 527 4.92 0.97 19.92
N SER A 528 3.95 0.95 20.84
CA SER A 528 2.99 -0.16 20.74
C SER A 528 2.13 0.07 19.50
N GLY A 529 2.20 -0.84 18.52
CA GLY A 529 1.42 -0.81 17.26
C GLY A 529 -0.09 -0.92 17.44
N SER A 530 -0.60 -0.60 18.64
CA SER A 530 -2.00 -0.42 19.01
C SER A 530 -2.40 1.06 19.14
N THR A 531 -1.45 2.00 19.04
CA THR A 531 -1.77 3.43 19.11
C THR A 531 -2.36 3.90 17.77
N VAL A 532 -3.63 4.29 17.80
CA VAL A 532 -4.31 4.93 16.67
C VAL A 532 -3.82 6.36 16.56
N GLN A 533 -3.41 6.75 15.35
CA GLN A 533 -2.82 8.04 15.03
C GLN A 533 -3.63 8.69 13.91
N VAL A 534 -4.26 9.82 14.20
CA VAL A 534 -5.10 10.55 13.23
C VAL A 534 -4.76 12.04 13.21
N ALA A 535 -4.99 12.67 12.06
CA ALA A 535 -4.82 14.10 11.81
C ALA A 535 -6.18 14.75 11.52
N ARG A 536 -6.36 16.00 11.95
CA ARG A 536 -7.60 16.75 11.68
C ARG A 536 -7.77 16.99 10.18
N PRO A 537 -9.00 16.99 9.66
CA PRO A 537 -10.25 16.69 10.34
C PRO A 537 -10.53 15.18 10.45
N TRP A 538 -11.30 14.79 11.47
CA TRP A 538 -11.80 13.42 11.62
C TRP A 538 -13.25 13.42 12.08
N LEU A 539 -13.96 12.36 11.72
CA LEU A 539 -15.34 12.10 12.08
C LEU A 539 -15.38 10.93 13.09
N SER A 540 -16.02 11.16 14.24
CA SER A 540 -16.24 10.11 15.23
C SER A 540 -17.51 9.33 14.92
N LEU A 541 -17.42 7.99 14.90
CA LEU A 541 -18.49 7.07 14.53
C LEU A 541 -18.85 6.14 15.72
N PRO A 542 -19.49 6.66 16.79
CA PRO A 542 -19.92 5.81 17.89
C PRO A 542 -21.08 4.90 17.46
N SER A 543 -21.08 3.65 17.92
CA SER A 543 -22.24 2.77 17.77
C SER A 543 -23.44 3.26 18.59
N ASP A 544 -24.64 2.78 18.29
CA ASP A 544 -25.84 3.08 19.09
C ASP A 544 -25.66 2.67 20.55
N GLU A 545 -25.01 1.53 20.80
CA GLU A 545 -24.69 1.04 22.13
C GLU A 545 -23.69 1.97 22.84
N GLN A 546 -22.61 2.36 22.17
CA GLN A 546 -21.63 3.31 22.71
C GLN A 546 -22.29 4.65 23.04
N THR A 547 -23.13 5.16 22.14
CA THR A 547 -23.88 6.42 22.32
C THR A 547 -24.81 6.34 23.52
N ALA A 548 -25.63 5.29 23.61
CA ALA A 548 -26.52 5.08 24.75
C ALA A 548 -25.75 4.95 26.07
N LYS A 549 -24.59 4.26 26.05
CA LYS A 549 -23.74 4.08 27.23
C LYS A 549 -23.09 5.39 27.68
N ILE A 550 -22.60 6.20 26.74
CA ILE A 550 -22.05 7.53 27.01
C ILE A 550 -23.15 8.43 27.60
N GLN A 551 -24.35 8.43 27.04
CA GLN A 551 -25.49 9.19 27.58
C GLN A 551 -25.84 8.72 29.00
N GLN A 552 -25.86 7.41 29.26
CA GLN A 552 -26.09 6.86 30.59
C GLN A 552 -25.01 7.32 31.59
N LEU A 553 -23.73 7.25 31.21
CA LEU A 553 -22.62 7.67 32.05
C LEU A 553 -22.65 9.18 32.31
N ASN A 554 -22.95 9.98 31.29
CA ASN A 554 -23.14 11.43 31.45
C ASN A 554 -24.28 11.76 32.40
N GLY A 555 -25.39 11.02 32.35
CA GLY A 555 -26.50 11.16 33.29
C GLY A 555 -26.06 10.89 34.74
N LYS A 556 -25.32 9.80 34.96
CA LYS A 556 -24.77 9.43 36.28
C LYS A 556 -23.73 10.45 36.78
N ILE A 557 -22.83 10.90 35.91
CA ILE A 557 -21.83 11.93 36.23
C ILE A 557 -22.56 13.20 36.67
N LYS A 558 -23.55 13.66 35.91
CA LYS A 558 -24.32 14.87 36.23
C LYS A 558 -25.11 14.74 37.54
N GLU A 559 -25.66 13.56 37.83
CA GLU A 559 -26.33 13.27 39.10
C GLU A 559 -25.36 13.38 40.29
N LYS A 560 -24.16 12.78 40.16
CA LYS A 560 -23.12 12.81 41.20
C LYS A 560 -22.48 14.18 41.36
N GLU A 561 -22.28 14.91 40.25
CA GLU A 561 -21.84 16.31 40.27
C GLU A 561 -22.88 17.20 40.98
N LYS A 562 -24.18 17.01 40.71
CA LYS A 562 -25.25 17.75 41.42
C LYS A 562 -25.28 17.43 42.93
N ALA A 563 -25.03 16.17 43.30
CA ALA A 563 -24.88 15.80 44.71
C ALA A 563 -23.66 16.51 45.33
N THR A 564 -22.57 16.65 44.57
CA THR A 564 -21.37 17.37 44.98
C THR A 564 -21.66 18.88 45.16
N ASP A 565 -22.36 19.51 44.21
CA ASP A 565 -22.75 20.92 44.26
C ASP A 565 -23.66 21.28 45.45
N THR A 566 -24.54 20.34 45.87
CA THR A 566 -25.45 20.57 47.01
C THR A 566 -24.69 20.63 48.33
N ILE A 567 -23.56 19.94 48.41
CA ILE A 567 -22.81 19.78 49.65
C ILE A 567 -21.54 20.67 49.66
N LEU A 568 -21.06 21.13 48.49
CA LEU A 568 -19.92 22.07 48.31
C LEU A 568 -19.92 23.27 49.30
N PRO A 569 -21.06 23.97 49.53
CA PRO A 569 -21.09 25.11 50.44
C PRO A 569 -20.73 24.77 51.89
N GLN A 570 -20.84 23.50 52.29
CA GLN A 570 -20.48 23.03 53.62
C GLN A 570 -18.97 22.76 53.76
N LEU A 571 -18.28 22.55 52.65
CA LEU A 571 -16.84 22.23 52.59
C LEU A 571 -15.96 23.43 52.27
N ASP A 572 -16.49 24.47 51.66
CA ASP A 572 -15.73 25.68 51.33
C ASP A 572 -14.90 26.23 52.50
N PRO A 573 -15.38 26.23 53.76
CA PRO A 573 -14.55 26.62 54.90
C PRO A 573 -13.35 25.70 55.14
N LEU A 574 -13.54 24.38 55.06
CA LEU A 574 -12.49 23.37 55.29
C LEU A 574 -11.47 23.34 54.15
N ARG A 575 -11.94 23.53 52.91
CA ARG A 575 -11.08 23.69 51.74
C ARG A 575 -10.23 24.95 51.87
N LYS A 576 -10.81 26.09 52.24
CA LYS A 576 -10.06 27.35 52.44
C LYS A 576 -9.03 27.24 53.56
N GLU A 577 -9.38 26.55 54.65
CA GLU A 577 -8.43 26.26 55.73
C GLU A 577 -7.25 25.42 55.23
N TRP A 578 -7.54 24.36 54.48
CA TRP A 578 -6.52 23.54 53.82
C TRP A 578 -5.65 24.35 52.84
N GLU A 579 -6.26 25.16 51.97
CA GLU A 579 -5.54 26.03 51.02
C GLU A 579 -4.60 27.01 51.73
N SER A 580 -5.03 27.57 52.87
CA SER A 580 -4.23 28.50 53.67
C SER A 580 -3.07 27.84 54.43
N GLY A 581 -3.05 26.51 54.50
CA GLY A 581 -2.03 25.71 55.20
C GLY A 581 -0.73 25.51 54.41
N PHE A 582 -0.65 25.98 53.16
CA PHE A 582 0.52 25.79 52.30
C PHE A 582 1.29 27.09 52.06
N SER A 583 2.60 27.02 52.19
CA SER A 583 3.52 28.09 51.81
C SER A 583 3.70 28.15 50.29
N THR A 584 4.13 29.31 49.76
CA THR A 584 4.42 29.49 48.33
C THR A 584 5.42 28.48 47.80
N ALA A 585 6.37 28.02 48.62
CA ALA A 585 7.35 27.00 48.29
C ALA A 585 6.73 25.59 48.13
N GLU A 586 5.79 25.23 49.00
CA GLU A 586 5.05 23.96 48.90
C GLU A 586 4.08 23.95 47.72
N LEU A 587 3.53 25.11 47.37
CA LEU A 587 2.71 25.26 46.17
C LEU A 587 3.52 25.13 44.86
N VAL A 588 4.85 25.03 44.88
CA VAL A 588 5.69 24.73 43.68
C VAL A 588 6.14 23.28 43.63
N ASP A 589 5.91 22.53 44.70
CA ASP A 589 6.33 21.15 44.79
C ASP A 589 5.45 20.25 43.93
N ARG A 590 6.03 19.81 42.80
CA ARG A 590 5.37 18.91 41.84
C ARG A 590 5.19 17.49 42.39
N THR A 591 5.84 17.13 43.49
CA THR A 591 5.60 15.86 44.18
C THR A 591 4.32 15.90 45.03
N ARG A 592 3.85 17.10 45.38
CA ARG A 592 2.72 17.32 46.29
C ARG A 592 1.46 17.78 45.57
N PHE A 593 1.61 18.59 44.52
CA PHE A 593 0.51 19.06 43.69
C PHE A 593 0.80 18.87 42.19
N PRO A 594 -0.16 18.36 41.41
CA PRO A 594 -0.08 18.42 39.95
C PRO A 594 0.12 19.87 39.49
N GLY A 595 0.91 20.09 38.42
CA GLY A 595 1.24 21.44 37.95
C GLY A 595 0.03 22.33 37.65
N SER A 596 -1.09 21.74 37.21
CA SER A 596 -2.36 22.45 37.00
C SER A 596 -2.97 22.96 38.31
N ILE A 597 -3.03 22.10 39.33
CA ILE A 597 -3.57 22.42 40.67
C ILE A 597 -2.69 23.43 41.40
N SER A 598 -1.38 23.26 41.31
CA SER A 598 -0.38 24.21 41.81
C SER A 598 -0.60 25.63 41.24
N ASN A 599 -0.81 25.74 39.93
CA ASN A 599 -1.10 27.04 39.28
C ASN A 599 -2.43 27.64 39.76
N ILE A 600 -3.44 26.81 40.01
CA ILE A 600 -4.74 27.26 40.54
C ILE A 600 -4.59 27.77 41.98
N LEU A 601 -3.90 27.05 42.86
CA LEU A 601 -3.68 27.44 44.26
C LEU A 601 -2.97 28.79 44.40
N ARG A 602 -2.06 29.13 43.47
CA ARG A 602 -1.36 30.43 43.43
C ARG A 602 -2.21 31.58 42.91
N THR A 603 -3.29 31.28 42.19
CA THR A 603 -4.23 32.30 41.73
C THR A 603 -5.11 32.71 42.91
N PRO A 604 -5.20 34.02 43.26
CA PRO A 604 -6.09 34.49 44.31
C PRO A 604 -7.52 34.01 44.10
N GLU A 605 -8.24 33.65 45.17
CA GLU A 605 -9.56 33.01 45.09
C GLU A 605 -10.56 33.82 44.25
N ASP A 606 -10.54 35.14 44.38
CA ASP A 606 -11.39 36.10 43.67
C ASP A 606 -11.08 36.20 42.16
N GLN A 607 -9.92 35.68 41.73
CA GLN A 607 -9.46 35.69 40.34
C GLN A 607 -9.57 34.31 39.66
N ARG A 608 -9.99 33.27 40.38
CA ARG A 608 -10.13 31.92 39.82
C ARG A 608 -11.39 31.84 38.94
N ARG A 609 -11.24 31.23 37.77
CA ARG A 609 -12.36 30.92 36.87
C ARG A 609 -13.21 29.79 37.47
N PRO A 610 -14.51 29.67 37.09
CA PRO A 610 -15.40 28.63 37.62
C PRO A 610 -14.86 27.20 37.47
N ASN A 611 -14.19 26.89 36.36
CA ASN A 611 -13.54 25.59 36.15
C ASN A 611 -12.36 25.36 37.10
N GLN A 612 -11.56 26.39 37.39
CA GLN A 612 -10.46 26.29 38.36
C GLN A 612 -10.96 26.07 39.78
N GLN A 613 -12.07 26.73 40.16
CA GLN A 613 -12.74 26.51 41.45
C GLN A 613 -13.29 25.08 41.56
N ARG A 614 -13.80 24.52 40.47
CA ARG A 614 -14.24 23.12 40.42
C ARG A 614 -13.06 22.15 40.51
N ASP A 615 -12.01 22.36 39.73
CA ASP A 615 -10.84 21.46 39.66
C ASP A 615 -10.08 21.42 41.00
N ILE A 616 -9.96 22.56 41.70
CA ILE A 616 -9.34 22.59 43.03
C ILE A 616 -10.20 21.88 44.08
N THR A 617 -11.52 22.01 43.97
CA THR A 617 -12.46 21.32 44.86
C THR A 617 -12.45 19.82 44.61
N GLU A 618 -12.47 19.39 43.35
CA GLU A 618 -12.35 17.97 42.98
C GLU A 618 -11.01 17.39 43.45
N PHE A 619 -9.91 18.13 43.31
CA PHE A 619 -8.61 17.72 43.83
C PHE A 619 -8.58 17.61 45.35
N TYR A 620 -9.16 18.59 46.06
CA TYR A 620 -9.30 18.57 47.52
C TYR A 620 -10.06 17.33 48.00
N LEU A 621 -11.13 16.95 47.30
CA LEU A 621 -11.93 15.77 47.59
C LEU A 621 -11.18 14.45 47.33
N LEU A 622 -10.32 14.40 46.30
CA LEU A 622 -9.58 13.19 45.90
C LEU A 622 -8.28 12.95 46.67
N SER A 623 -7.66 13.99 47.25
CA SER A 623 -6.28 13.93 47.77
C SER A 623 -6.13 13.43 49.22
N GLY A 624 -7.23 13.10 49.88
CA GLY A 624 -7.28 12.17 51.02
C GLY A 624 -6.45 12.53 52.26
N ASN A 625 -6.95 13.45 53.10
CA ASN A 625 -6.68 13.45 54.57
C ASN A 625 -7.65 14.34 55.39
N HIS A 626 -8.94 14.39 55.01
CA HIS A 626 -9.93 15.32 55.60
C HIS A 626 -11.07 14.63 56.37
N ASP A 627 -10.86 13.38 56.83
CA ASP A 627 -11.74 12.57 57.68
C ASP A 627 -13.18 12.30 57.21
N ASN A 628 -13.58 12.72 56.00
CA ASN A 628 -14.95 12.57 55.54
C ASN A 628 -15.12 11.51 54.42
N LYS A 629 -15.55 10.30 54.82
CA LYS A 629 -15.64 9.10 53.96
C LYS A 629 -16.64 9.22 52.81
N ASP A 630 -17.73 9.96 52.99
CA ASP A 630 -18.81 10.06 52.00
C ASP A 630 -18.36 10.77 50.71
N TRP A 631 -17.37 11.67 50.82
CA TRP A 631 -16.87 12.47 49.70
C TRP A 631 -15.78 11.80 48.90
N LYS A 632 -14.91 11.08 49.60
CA LYS A 632 -13.93 10.22 48.96
C LYS A 632 -14.68 9.22 48.07
N GLY A 633 -15.79 8.66 48.56
CA GLY A 633 -16.70 7.82 47.78
C GLY A 633 -17.28 8.53 46.55
N LEU A 634 -17.86 9.74 46.69
CA LEU A 634 -18.41 10.48 45.55
C LEU A 634 -17.37 10.89 44.50
N GLY A 635 -16.19 11.34 44.93
CA GLY A 635 -15.08 11.70 44.05
C GLY A 635 -14.51 10.49 43.31
N GLU A 636 -14.33 9.36 44.00
CA GLU A 636 -13.94 8.08 43.40
C GLU A 636 -15.00 7.60 42.39
N GLU A 637 -16.28 7.69 42.71
CA GLU A 637 -17.37 7.33 41.79
C GLU A 637 -17.39 8.20 40.52
N ILE A 638 -17.23 9.53 40.64
CA ILE A 638 -17.17 10.43 39.47
C ILE A 638 -15.93 10.10 38.62
N LYS A 639 -14.78 9.89 39.26
CA LYS A 639 -13.55 9.50 38.59
C LYS A 639 -13.71 8.18 37.84
N ASP A 640 -14.34 7.18 38.46
CA ASP A 640 -14.58 5.88 37.85
C ASP A 640 -15.58 5.96 36.70
N LEU A 641 -16.65 6.76 36.84
CA LEU A 641 -17.60 7.01 35.76
C LEU A 641 -16.95 7.74 34.57
N ARG A 642 -16.11 8.74 34.84
CA ARG A 642 -15.34 9.45 33.81
C ARG A 642 -14.31 8.54 33.15
N ALA A 643 -13.65 7.67 33.92
CA ALA A 643 -12.72 6.67 33.39
C ALA A 643 -13.45 5.63 32.51
N ALA A 644 -14.63 5.16 32.93
CA ALA A 644 -15.47 4.28 32.14
C ALA A 644 -15.96 4.94 30.85
N LYS A 645 -16.35 6.23 30.91
CA LYS A 645 -16.72 7.03 29.75
C LYS A 645 -15.54 7.17 28.79
N ARG A 646 -14.37 7.55 29.32
CA ARG A 646 -13.15 7.70 28.51
C ARG A 646 -12.76 6.40 27.81
N LYS A 647 -12.87 5.25 28.50
CA LYS A 647 -12.60 3.93 27.90
C LYS A 647 -13.52 3.64 26.70
N ILE A 648 -14.79 4.06 26.77
CA ILE A 648 -15.72 3.93 25.64
C ILE A 648 -15.33 4.92 24.53
N GLU A 649 -15.03 6.18 24.88
CA GLU A 649 -14.62 7.21 23.91
C GLU A 649 -13.32 6.84 23.18
N GLU A 650 -12.38 6.16 23.85
CA GLU A 650 -11.14 5.63 23.26
C GLU A 650 -11.40 4.45 22.31
N SER A 651 -12.54 3.76 22.42
CA SER A 651 -12.96 2.68 21.52
C SER A 651 -13.83 3.16 20.35
N ILE A 652 -14.11 4.46 20.26
CA ILE A 652 -14.87 5.01 19.13
C ILE A 652 -13.98 5.03 17.89
N VAL A 653 -14.55 4.57 16.78
CA VAL A 653 -13.93 4.64 15.46
C VAL A 653 -13.86 6.11 15.03
N GLU A 654 -12.67 6.54 14.64
CA GLU A 654 -12.40 7.92 14.21
C GLU A 654 -11.73 7.89 12.85
N ILE A 655 -12.50 8.24 11.83
CA ILE A 655 -12.05 8.23 10.45
C ILE A 655 -11.59 9.62 10.03
N MET A 656 -10.45 9.72 9.35
CA MET A 656 -10.00 10.98 8.80
C MET A 656 -10.80 11.31 7.55
N VAL A 657 -11.35 12.52 7.51
CA VAL A 657 -12.23 13.02 6.46
C VAL A 657 -11.73 14.39 5.99
N MET A 658 -12.29 14.90 4.90
CA MET A 658 -12.00 16.25 4.44
C MET A 658 -12.97 17.24 5.10
N GLU A 659 -12.49 18.46 5.34
CA GLU A 659 -13.27 19.61 5.80
C GLU A 659 -12.49 20.85 5.36
N GLU A 660 -13.17 21.88 4.85
CA GLU A 660 -12.50 23.14 4.51
C GLU A 660 -12.38 24.06 5.74
N ASN A 661 -11.32 24.86 5.78
CA ASN A 661 -11.25 25.95 6.75
C ASN A 661 -12.41 26.92 6.53
N PRO A 662 -12.98 27.48 7.62
CA PRO A 662 -13.96 28.54 7.49
C PRO A 662 -13.35 29.79 6.82
N PRO A 663 -14.16 30.69 6.23
CA PRO A 663 -13.68 31.84 5.45
C PRO A 663 -12.59 32.67 6.15
N GLU A 664 -12.68 32.87 7.46
CA GLU A 664 -11.72 33.65 8.25
C GLU A 664 -10.36 32.94 8.49
N LYS A 665 -10.24 31.67 8.11
CA LYS A 665 -9.01 30.85 8.20
C LYS A 665 -8.60 30.25 6.86
N GLN A 666 -9.13 30.77 5.75
CA GLN A 666 -8.76 30.31 4.42
C GLN A 666 -7.26 30.46 4.20
N ARG A 667 -6.66 29.41 3.64
CA ARG A 667 -5.22 29.40 3.30
C ARG A 667 -5.01 30.05 1.94
N GLU A 668 -3.94 30.84 1.85
CA GLU A 668 -3.46 31.36 0.57
C GLU A 668 -2.56 30.30 -0.10
N THR A 669 -2.60 30.24 -1.43
CA THR A 669 -1.75 29.35 -2.23
C THR A 669 -0.77 30.19 -3.04
N PHE A 670 0.48 29.75 -3.06
CA PHE A 670 1.56 30.38 -3.81
C PHE A 670 2.24 29.35 -4.70
N VAL A 671 2.77 29.77 -5.84
CA VAL A 671 3.71 28.99 -6.63
C VAL A 671 4.99 28.80 -5.82
N LEU A 672 5.43 27.56 -5.63
CA LEU A 672 6.64 27.25 -4.87
C LEU A 672 7.82 27.06 -5.82
N ASN A 673 8.90 27.84 -5.63
CA ASN A 673 10.07 27.73 -6.48
C ASN A 673 10.69 26.32 -6.37
N ARG A 674 10.67 25.56 -7.47
CA ARG A 674 11.11 24.15 -7.49
C ARG A 674 10.37 23.27 -6.47
N GLY A 675 9.13 23.61 -6.12
CA GLY A 675 8.34 22.87 -5.15
C GLY A 675 8.76 23.08 -3.69
N ASP A 676 9.73 23.96 -3.40
CA ASP A 676 10.22 24.21 -2.05
C ASP A 676 9.22 25.07 -1.25
N TYR A 677 8.65 24.50 -0.18
CA TYR A 677 7.68 25.17 0.68
C TYR A 677 8.21 26.44 1.37
N GLN A 678 9.53 26.61 1.45
CA GLN A 678 10.17 27.79 2.03
C GLN A 678 10.29 28.95 1.04
N GLN A 679 10.02 28.71 -0.26
CA GLN A 679 10.20 29.68 -1.33
C GLN A 679 8.89 29.97 -2.08
N PRO A 680 7.87 30.54 -1.41
CA PRO A 680 6.67 31.01 -2.08
C PRO A 680 7.00 32.21 -2.97
N THR A 681 6.39 32.23 -4.16
CA THR A 681 6.57 33.28 -5.15
C THR A 681 5.25 34.01 -5.40
N GLU A 682 4.57 33.72 -6.50
CA GLU A 682 3.35 34.40 -6.91
C GLU A 682 2.12 33.72 -6.29
N LYS A 683 1.17 34.55 -5.84
CA LYS A 683 -0.09 34.06 -5.28
C LYS A 683 -1.01 33.60 -6.41
N VAL A 684 -1.60 32.42 -6.26
CA VAL A 684 -2.54 31.83 -7.23
C VAL A 684 -3.86 31.47 -6.57
N THR A 685 -4.91 31.35 -7.37
CA THR A 685 -6.23 30.86 -6.97
C THR A 685 -6.52 29.50 -7.59
N ALA A 686 -7.55 28.82 -7.10
CA ALA A 686 -7.96 27.53 -7.66
C ALA A 686 -8.31 27.64 -9.15
N GLY A 687 -7.77 26.72 -9.95
CA GLY A 687 -7.89 26.73 -11.40
C GLY A 687 -7.53 25.37 -12.02
N THR A 688 -7.93 25.18 -13.26
CA THR A 688 -7.73 23.95 -14.04
C THR A 688 -6.80 24.21 -15.22
N PRO A 689 -6.03 23.23 -15.72
CA PRO A 689 -5.13 23.43 -16.84
C PRO A 689 -5.86 23.95 -18.10
N ALA A 690 -5.30 24.96 -18.76
CA ALA A 690 -5.95 25.71 -19.84
C ALA A 690 -6.18 24.90 -21.12
N PHE A 691 -5.44 23.79 -21.31
CA PHE A 691 -5.67 22.87 -22.43
C PHE A 691 -6.92 21.97 -22.23
N LEU A 692 -7.45 21.89 -21.01
CA LEU A 692 -8.72 21.25 -20.70
C LEU A 692 -9.86 22.29 -20.66
N PRO A 693 -11.15 21.87 -20.67
CA PRO A 693 -12.25 22.81 -20.53
C PRO A 693 -12.07 23.69 -19.28
N ALA A 694 -12.36 24.98 -19.39
CA ALA A 694 -12.29 25.89 -18.25
C ALA A 694 -13.32 25.50 -17.17
N LEU A 695 -13.01 25.79 -15.91
CA LEU A 695 -13.98 25.68 -14.82
C LEU A 695 -15.17 26.62 -15.12
N PRO A 696 -16.44 26.15 -15.05
CA PRO A 696 -17.60 27.01 -15.32
C PRO A 696 -17.64 28.23 -14.38
N ASP A 697 -18.03 29.40 -14.90
CA ASP A 697 -18.04 30.67 -14.14
C ASP A 697 -18.90 30.63 -12.86
N ASN A 698 -19.91 29.75 -12.83
CA ASN A 698 -20.82 29.57 -11.70
C ASN A 698 -20.41 28.42 -10.76
N ALA A 699 -19.35 27.67 -11.08
CA ALA A 699 -18.85 26.62 -10.22
C ALA A 699 -18.12 27.23 -9.01
N PRO A 700 -18.27 26.66 -7.80
CA PRO A 700 -17.53 27.14 -6.65
C PRO A 700 -16.02 26.89 -6.85
N GLN A 701 -15.18 27.87 -6.52
CA GLN A 701 -13.72 27.76 -6.61
C GLN A 701 -13.12 26.94 -5.45
N ASN A 702 -13.64 25.74 -5.25
CA ASN A 702 -13.23 24.81 -4.21
C ASN A 702 -13.40 23.35 -4.68
N ARG A 703 -13.22 22.37 -3.79
CA ARG A 703 -13.25 20.95 -4.18
C ARG A 703 -14.57 20.52 -4.83
N LEU A 704 -15.70 21.16 -4.47
CA LEU A 704 -16.99 20.83 -5.07
C LEU A 704 -17.03 21.21 -6.56
N GLY A 705 -16.48 22.38 -6.92
CA GLY A 705 -16.41 22.80 -8.32
C GLY A 705 -15.44 21.95 -9.13
N LEU A 706 -14.29 21.58 -8.54
CA LEU A 706 -13.36 20.62 -9.15
C LEU A 706 -14.06 19.27 -9.41
N ALA A 707 -14.79 18.74 -8.43
CA ALA A 707 -15.47 17.46 -8.55
C ALA A 707 -16.55 17.48 -9.63
N GLN A 708 -17.34 18.56 -9.70
CA GLN A 708 -18.34 18.77 -10.75
C GLN A 708 -17.70 18.90 -12.14
N TRP A 709 -16.57 19.59 -12.24
CA TRP A 709 -15.82 19.74 -13.48
C TRP A 709 -15.25 18.42 -14.01
N LEU A 710 -14.72 17.56 -13.12
CA LEU A 710 -14.21 16.25 -13.49
C LEU A 710 -15.28 15.36 -14.13
N VAL A 711 -16.54 15.48 -13.72
CA VAL A 711 -17.65 14.64 -14.18
C VAL A 711 -18.62 15.40 -15.08
N ASP A 712 -18.19 16.56 -15.59
CA ASP A 712 -18.93 17.25 -16.64
C ASP A 712 -18.99 16.34 -17.89
N PRO A 713 -20.17 16.13 -18.50
CA PRO A 713 -20.32 15.32 -19.71
C PRO A 713 -19.41 15.71 -20.88
N GLN A 714 -18.94 16.95 -20.94
CA GLN A 714 -18.03 17.45 -21.97
C GLN A 714 -16.55 17.27 -21.59
N HIS A 715 -16.25 16.83 -20.37
CA HIS A 715 -14.88 16.63 -19.92
C HIS A 715 -14.22 15.45 -20.68
N PRO A 716 -13.06 15.65 -21.31
CA PRO A 716 -12.54 14.69 -22.31
C PRO A 716 -11.88 13.43 -21.73
N LEU A 717 -11.48 13.45 -20.45
CA LEU A 717 -10.64 12.39 -19.86
C LEU A 717 -11.43 11.42 -18.98
N THR A 718 -12.12 11.91 -17.96
CA THR A 718 -12.72 11.10 -16.89
C THR A 718 -13.50 9.87 -17.35
N ALA A 719 -14.40 10.02 -18.33
CA ALA A 719 -15.16 8.88 -18.85
C ALA A 719 -14.25 7.86 -19.55
N ARG A 720 -13.31 8.31 -20.40
CA ARG A 720 -12.32 7.44 -21.07
C ARG A 720 -11.43 6.73 -20.07
N VAL A 721 -10.91 7.45 -19.07
CA VAL A 721 -10.04 6.90 -18.03
C VAL A 721 -10.77 5.81 -17.25
N MET A 722 -12.02 6.07 -16.85
CA MET A 722 -12.80 5.11 -16.08
C MET A 722 -13.13 3.85 -16.91
N VAL A 723 -13.66 4.00 -18.14
CA VAL A 723 -13.96 2.82 -18.97
C VAL A 723 -12.71 2.05 -19.37
N ASN A 724 -11.57 2.71 -19.56
CA ASN A 724 -10.28 2.04 -19.80
C ASN A 724 -9.85 1.18 -18.62
N ARG A 725 -10.10 1.62 -17.39
CA ARG A 725 -9.79 0.84 -16.17
C ARG A 725 -10.76 -0.30 -15.94
N ILE A 726 -12.04 -0.08 -16.20
CA ILE A 726 -13.04 -1.17 -16.20
C ILE A 726 -12.61 -2.22 -17.23
N TRP A 727 -12.24 -1.80 -18.44
CA TRP A 727 -11.72 -2.69 -19.47
C TRP A 727 -10.46 -3.45 -19.03
N GLN A 728 -9.47 -2.75 -18.46
CA GLN A 728 -8.25 -3.35 -17.92
C GLN A 728 -8.55 -4.43 -16.87
N GLN A 729 -9.60 -4.27 -16.07
CA GLN A 729 -9.95 -5.25 -15.05
C GLN A 729 -10.36 -6.61 -15.65
N PHE A 730 -11.04 -6.60 -16.81
CA PHE A 730 -11.55 -7.82 -17.47
C PHE A 730 -10.59 -8.39 -18.52
N PHE A 731 -9.81 -7.53 -19.18
CA PHE A 731 -8.87 -7.94 -20.23
C PHE A 731 -7.41 -7.90 -19.79
N GLY A 732 -7.11 -7.54 -18.55
CA GLY A 732 -5.76 -7.41 -17.98
C GLY A 732 -4.98 -6.18 -18.45
N ILE A 733 -5.22 -5.73 -19.67
CA ILE A 733 -4.62 -4.53 -20.28
C ILE A 733 -5.74 -3.60 -20.74
N GLY A 734 -5.62 -2.30 -20.45
CA GLY A 734 -6.54 -1.28 -20.96
C GLY A 734 -6.48 -1.13 -22.48
N ILE A 735 -7.51 -0.52 -23.08
CA ILE A 735 -7.46 -0.09 -24.49
C ILE A 735 -6.24 0.82 -24.70
N VAL A 736 -5.98 1.69 -23.72
CA VAL A 736 -4.71 2.39 -23.49
C VAL A 736 -3.94 1.63 -22.40
N LYS A 737 -2.74 1.13 -22.73
CA LYS A 737 -1.90 0.32 -21.82
C LYS A 737 -1.36 1.12 -20.62
N THR A 738 -1.08 2.40 -20.84
CA THR A 738 -0.62 3.35 -19.83
C THR A 738 -1.83 3.95 -19.11
N SER A 739 -2.50 3.16 -18.27
CA SER A 739 -3.71 3.57 -17.55
C SER A 739 -3.52 4.74 -16.58
N GLU A 740 -2.27 5.05 -16.26
CA GLU A 740 -1.79 6.18 -15.47
C GLU A 740 -1.44 7.43 -16.30
N ASP A 741 -1.26 7.29 -17.62
CA ASP A 741 -0.78 8.36 -18.50
C ASP A 741 -1.47 8.34 -19.88
N PHE A 742 -2.41 9.26 -20.08
CA PHE A 742 -3.09 9.59 -21.33
C PHE A 742 -2.48 10.84 -22.00
N GLY A 743 -1.40 11.37 -21.43
CA GLY A 743 -0.64 12.50 -21.95
C GLY A 743 0.20 12.12 -23.16
N VAL A 744 1.11 13.02 -23.51
CA VAL A 744 1.95 12.98 -24.71
C VAL A 744 2.97 11.82 -24.70
N GLN A 745 3.30 11.29 -23.53
CA GLN A 745 4.18 10.13 -23.34
C GLN A 745 3.41 8.81 -23.14
N GLY A 746 2.08 8.88 -23.06
CA GLY A 746 1.21 7.72 -22.99
C GLY A 746 1.12 6.95 -24.31
N GLU A 747 0.70 5.69 -24.23
CA GLU A 747 0.44 4.87 -25.42
C GLU A 747 -0.86 5.32 -26.12
N LEU A 748 -0.89 5.26 -27.45
CA LEU A 748 -2.13 5.48 -28.20
C LEU A 748 -3.13 4.33 -27.95
N PRO A 749 -4.44 4.62 -27.94
CA PRO A 749 -5.46 3.57 -27.84
C PRO A 749 -5.41 2.64 -29.04
N VAL A 750 -5.43 1.32 -28.81
CA VAL A 750 -5.45 0.31 -29.88
C VAL A 750 -6.81 0.27 -30.60
N HIS A 751 -7.89 0.61 -29.87
CA HIS A 751 -9.26 0.70 -30.39
C HIS A 751 -9.87 2.07 -30.03
N PRO A 752 -9.45 3.17 -30.69
CA PRO A 752 -9.85 4.53 -30.32
C PRO A 752 -11.37 4.76 -30.38
N GLU A 753 -12.02 4.28 -31.44
CA GLU A 753 -13.47 4.43 -31.61
C GLU A 753 -14.26 3.65 -30.55
N LEU A 754 -13.77 2.47 -30.15
CA LEU A 754 -14.39 1.70 -29.07
C LEU A 754 -14.26 2.43 -27.73
N LEU A 755 -13.08 3.01 -27.44
CA LEU A 755 -12.87 3.80 -26.23
C LEU A 755 -13.83 4.99 -26.16
N ASP A 756 -13.96 5.74 -27.26
CA ASP A 756 -14.87 6.87 -27.34
C ASP A 756 -16.33 6.45 -27.26
N TRP A 757 -16.71 5.35 -27.92
CA TRP A 757 -18.06 4.80 -27.84
C TRP A 757 -18.42 4.41 -26.40
N LEU A 758 -17.53 3.69 -25.69
CA LEU A 758 -17.73 3.30 -24.30
C LEU A 758 -17.78 4.52 -23.37
N ALA A 759 -16.92 5.51 -23.59
CA ALA A 759 -16.90 6.72 -22.78
C ALA A 759 -18.21 7.52 -22.92
N VAL A 760 -18.73 7.67 -24.14
CA VAL A 760 -20.01 8.34 -24.36
C VAL A 760 -21.17 7.50 -23.82
N GLU A 761 -21.14 6.18 -24.01
CA GLU A 761 -22.12 5.25 -23.44
C GLU A 761 -22.19 5.35 -21.92
N PHE A 762 -21.04 5.46 -21.26
CA PHE A 762 -20.96 5.57 -19.81
C PHE A 762 -21.59 6.86 -19.29
N VAL A 763 -21.40 7.97 -19.99
CA VAL A 763 -22.05 9.24 -19.63
C VAL A 763 -23.55 9.21 -19.92
N GLU A 764 -23.96 8.72 -21.10
CA GLU A 764 -25.37 8.69 -21.52
C GLU A 764 -26.22 7.70 -20.73
N SER A 765 -25.62 6.62 -20.19
CA SER A 765 -26.30 5.70 -19.26
C SER A 765 -26.54 6.30 -17.87
N GLY A 766 -26.05 7.53 -17.62
CA GLY A 766 -26.10 8.17 -16.31
C GLY A 766 -24.99 7.69 -15.38
N TRP A 767 -23.79 7.47 -15.93
CA TRP A 767 -22.61 7.02 -15.17
C TRP A 767 -22.79 5.63 -14.53
N ASP A 768 -23.54 4.75 -15.20
CA ASP A 768 -23.88 3.42 -14.71
C ASP A 768 -22.72 2.42 -14.89
N ILE A 769 -22.10 2.01 -13.78
CA ILE A 769 -20.96 1.09 -13.79
C ILE A 769 -21.39 -0.33 -14.15
N LYS A 770 -22.50 -0.82 -13.58
CA LYS A 770 -22.98 -2.17 -13.85
C LYS A 770 -23.42 -2.34 -15.31
N HIS A 771 -23.94 -1.29 -15.94
CA HIS A 771 -24.24 -1.27 -17.38
C HIS A 771 -22.98 -1.48 -18.22
N ILE A 772 -21.91 -0.72 -17.98
CA ILE A 772 -20.65 -0.87 -18.72
C ILE A 772 -20.03 -2.25 -18.48
N VAL A 773 -20.05 -2.73 -17.23
CA VAL A 773 -19.59 -4.08 -16.90
C VAL A 773 -20.40 -5.13 -17.66
N HIS A 774 -21.73 -5.03 -17.65
CA HIS A 774 -22.63 -5.93 -18.37
C HIS A 774 -22.34 -5.96 -19.87
N LEU A 775 -22.19 -4.78 -20.52
CA LEU A 775 -21.84 -4.69 -21.94
C LEU A 775 -20.52 -5.41 -22.26
N ILE A 776 -19.51 -5.27 -21.40
CA ILE A 776 -18.21 -5.92 -21.59
C ILE A 776 -18.35 -7.44 -21.46
N VAL A 777 -18.92 -7.92 -20.36
CA VAL A 777 -18.91 -9.36 -20.03
C VAL A 777 -19.95 -10.18 -20.80
N SER A 778 -20.95 -9.54 -21.42
CA SER A 778 -21.88 -10.16 -22.37
C SER A 778 -21.36 -10.19 -23.82
N SER A 779 -20.28 -9.45 -24.13
CA SER A 779 -19.73 -9.38 -25.48
C SER A 779 -19.19 -10.73 -25.98
N SER A 780 -19.34 -11.01 -27.27
CA SER A 780 -18.72 -12.19 -27.89
C SER A 780 -17.21 -12.16 -27.72
N THR A 781 -16.61 -10.96 -27.72
CA THR A 781 -15.19 -10.71 -27.50
C THR A 781 -14.71 -11.25 -26.15
N TYR A 782 -15.44 -10.96 -25.06
CA TYR A 782 -15.11 -11.45 -23.71
C TYR A 782 -15.35 -12.96 -23.57
N LEU A 783 -16.36 -13.50 -24.24
CA LEU A 783 -16.77 -14.91 -24.14
C LEU A 783 -15.92 -15.89 -24.97
N GLN A 784 -14.88 -15.41 -25.67
CA GLN A 784 -13.99 -16.24 -26.47
C GLN A 784 -13.20 -17.26 -25.64
N ASP A 785 -12.87 -18.39 -26.24
CA ASP A 785 -11.88 -19.35 -25.74
C ASP A 785 -10.47 -18.71 -25.76
N SER A 786 -9.67 -18.99 -24.74
CA SER A 786 -8.35 -18.38 -24.54
C SER A 786 -7.20 -19.12 -25.24
N LYS A 787 -7.46 -20.22 -25.96
CA LYS A 787 -6.45 -21.00 -26.68
C LYS A 787 -5.69 -20.13 -27.68
N ILE A 788 -4.37 -20.23 -27.61
CA ILE A 788 -3.48 -19.48 -28.48
C ILE A 788 -2.91 -20.36 -29.59
N THR A 789 -2.90 -19.85 -30.82
CA THR A 789 -2.22 -20.47 -31.97
C THR A 789 -0.87 -19.77 -32.20
N PRO A 790 0.14 -20.44 -32.78
CA PRO A 790 1.42 -19.81 -33.10
C PRO A 790 1.27 -18.52 -33.94
N GLU A 791 0.37 -18.55 -34.93
CA GLU A 791 0.05 -17.40 -35.78
C GLU A 791 -0.49 -16.20 -34.97
N LYS A 792 -1.45 -16.43 -34.07
CA LYS A 792 -1.99 -15.37 -33.22
C LYS A 792 -0.97 -14.84 -32.22
N TYR A 793 -0.08 -15.70 -31.72
CA TYR A 793 0.99 -15.27 -30.81
C TYR A 793 2.04 -14.42 -31.52
N GLU A 794 2.43 -14.79 -32.74
CA GLU A 794 3.40 -14.02 -33.53
C GLU A 794 2.83 -12.65 -33.94
N HIS A 795 1.54 -12.58 -34.28
CA HIS A 795 0.90 -11.35 -34.72
C HIS A 795 0.48 -10.41 -33.56
N ASP A 796 0.08 -10.98 -32.42
CA ASP A 796 -0.42 -10.23 -31.27
C ASP A 796 -0.14 -10.98 -29.94
N PRO A 797 1.12 -10.96 -29.47
CA PRO A 797 1.54 -11.70 -28.28
C PRO A 797 0.82 -11.22 -27.02
N ASP A 798 0.60 -9.91 -26.90
CA ASP A 798 -0.07 -9.24 -25.77
C ASP A 798 -1.61 -9.32 -25.84
N ASN A 799 -2.18 -9.92 -26.89
CA ASN A 799 -3.64 -10.00 -27.12
C ASN A 799 -4.36 -8.64 -27.18
N ARG A 800 -3.71 -7.59 -27.71
CA ARG A 800 -4.26 -6.23 -27.80
C ARG A 800 -5.36 -6.09 -28.87
N LEU A 801 -5.33 -6.92 -29.90
CA LEU A 801 -6.35 -6.97 -30.95
C LEU A 801 -7.55 -7.85 -30.56
N LEU A 802 -7.41 -8.67 -29.52
CA LEU A 802 -8.48 -9.47 -28.90
C LEU A 802 -9.08 -10.54 -29.83
N ALA A 803 -8.22 -11.20 -30.59
CA ALA A 803 -8.56 -12.36 -31.41
C ALA A 803 -8.80 -13.65 -30.59
N ARG A 804 -8.67 -13.59 -29.26
CA ARG A 804 -8.85 -14.70 -28.31
C ARG A 804 -9.28 -14.16 -26.94
N GLY A 805 -9.86 -15.04 -26.12
CA GLY A 805 -10.17 -14.75 -24.72
C GLY A 805 -8.90 -14.45 -23.92
N VAL A 806 -9.02 -13.61 -22.89
CA VAL A 806 -7.90 -13.28 -22.01
C VAL A 806 -7.73 -14.36 -20.96
N ARG A 807 -6.47 -14.75 -20.77
CA ARG A 807 -6.04 -15.62 -19.69
C ARG A 807 -4.99 -14.89 -18.87
N SER A 808 -5.28 -14.65 -17.60
CA SER A 808 -4.41 -13.86 -16.73
C SER A 808 -4.26 -14.49 -15.36
N ARG A 809 -3.08 -14.26 -14.74
CA ARG A 809 -2.81 -14.66 -13.36
C ARG A 809 -3.77 -13.95 -12.41
N LEU A 810 -4.39 -14.68 -11.49
CA LEU A 810 -5.22 -14.07 -10.46
C LEU A 810 -4.35 -13.30 -9.45
N PRO A 811 -4.79 -12.11 -8.99
CA PRO A 811 -4.11 -11.41 -7.89
C PRO A 811 -4.01 -12.28 -6.64
N ALA A 812 -2.94 -12.14 -5.86
CA ALA A 812 -2.69 -12.95 -4.66
C ALA A 812 -3.86 -12.94 -3.66
N MET A 813 -4.54 -11.78 -3.52
CA MET A 813 -5.75 -11.64 -2.71
C MET A 813 -6.88 -12.58 -3.17
N LEU A 814 -7.06 -12.75 -4.49
CA LEU A 814 -8.07 -13.66 -5.03
C LEU A 814 -7.62 -15.12 -4.98
N LEU A 815 -6.33 -15.40 -5.14
CA LEU A 815 -5.78 -16.76 -4.99
C LEU A 815 -6.03 -17.30 -3.58
N ARG A 816 -5.81 -16.46 -2.55
CA ARG A 816 -6.09 -16.82 -1.17
C ARG A 816 -7.59 -17.01 -0.94
N ASP A 817 -8.42 -16.08 -1.40
CA ASP A 817 -9.88 -16.18 -1.25
C ASP A 817 -10.43 -17.43 -1.93
N GLN A 818 -9.92 -17.77 -3.12
CA GLN A 818 -10.26 -19.00 -3.83
C GLN A 818 -9.88 -20.24 -3.03
N ALA A 819 -8.65 -20.32 -2.50
CA ALA A 819 -8.22 -21.46 -1.68
C ALA A 819 -9.11 -21.65 -0.44
N LEU A 820 -9.50 -20.56 0.23
CA LEU A 820 -10.44 -20.60 1.36
C LEU A 820 -11.86 -21.00 0.94
N ALA A 821 -12.34 -20.54 -0.22
CA ALA A 821 -13.68 -20.86 -0.72
C ALA A 821 -13.81 -22.35 -1.07
N VAL A 822 -12.89 -22.88 -1.87
CA VAL A 822 -12.95 -24.28 -2.34
C VAL A 822 -12.75 -25.27 -1.20
N SER A 823 -11.95 -24.90 -0.19
CA SER A 823 -11.75 -25.69 1.04
C SER A 823 -12.90 -25.61 2.04
N GLY A 824 -13.86 -24.68 1.86
CA GLY A 824 -14.99 -24.47 2.78
C GLY A 824 -14.62 -23.69 4.06
N LEU A 825 -13.43 -23.06 4.10
CA LEU A 825 -12.99 -22.26 5.24
C LEU A 825 -13.50 -20.82 5.20
N LEU A 826 -13.74 -20.27 4.01
CA LEU A 826 -14.06 -18.85 3.81
C LEU A 826 -15.23 -18.38 4.66
N LYS A 827 -15.07 -17.20 5.27
CA LYS A 827 -16.14 -16.46 5.98
C LYS A 827 -16.59 -15.28 5.14
N GLU A 828 -17.87 -15.30 4.76
CA GLU A 828 -18.49 -14.34 3.84
C GLU A 828 -18.98 -13.05 4.50
N LYS A 829 -18.57 -12.75 5.75
CA LYS A 829 -18.95 -11.50 6.41
C LYS A 829 -18.35 -10.31 5.67
N ILE A 830 -19.23 -9.43 5.16
CA ILE A 830 -18.88 -8.19 4.49
C ILE A 830 -18.71 -7.04 5.50
N GLY A 831 -17.69 -6.23 5.28
CA GLY A 831 -17.40 -5.01 6.06
C GLY A 831 -16.89 -5.22 7.49
N GLY A 832 -16.67 -4.13 8.20
CA GLY A 832 -16.19 -4.07 9.58
C GLY A 832 -14.67 -4.04 9.71
N GLU A 833 -14.19 -4.11 10.95
CA GLU A 833 -12.76 -3.97 11.24
C GLU A 833 -11.87 -4.96 10.47
N PRO A 834 -10.64 -4.55 10.12
CA PRO A 834 -9.67 -5.43 9.50
C PRO A 834 -9.29 -6.60 10.43
N VAL A 835 -8.87 -7.71 9.84
CA VAL A 835 -8.47 -8.93 10.55
C VAL A 835 -7.01 -9.28 10.28
N TYR A 836 -6.47 -10.13 11.17
CA TYR A 836 -5.07 -10.53 11.19
C TYR A 836 -4.95 -12.02 10.86
N PRO A 837 -4.91 -12.42 9.58
CA PRO A 837 -4.72 -13.83 9.18
C PRO A 837 -3.29 -14.31 9.54
N HIS A 838 -2.97 -15.56 9.20
CA HIS A 838 -1.63 -16.10 9.42
C HIS A 838 -0.53 -15.21 8.81
N GLN A 839 0.53 -15.00 9.59
CA GLN A 839 1.75 -14.31 9.19
C GLN A 839 2.93 -14.95 9.95
N PRO A 840 4.12 -15.10 9.33
CA PRO A 840 5.33 -15.50 10.03
C PRO A 840 5.64 -14.60 11.23
N GLU A 841 6.13 -15.21 12.31
CA GLU A 841 6.58 -14.49 13.50
C GLU A 841 7.78 -13.57 13.18
N GLY A 842 7.98 -12.51 13.96
CA GLY A 842 9.18 -11.65 13.86
C GLY A 842 9.04 -10.47 12.90
N LEU A 843 8.25 -10.59 11.82
CA LEU A 843 8.23 -9.60 10.72
C LEU A 843 7.94 -8.17 11.18
N TRP A 844 6.98 -7.98 12.10
CA TRP A 844 6.68 -6.66 12.62
C TRP A 844 7.66 -6.19 13.69
N GLN A 845 8.28 -7.11 14.43
CA GLN A 845 9.30 -6.78 15.41
C GLN A 845 10.60 -6.31 14.73
N GLU A 846 10.99 -6.93 13.62
CA GLU A 846 12.25 -6.63 12.92
C GLU A 846 12.33 -5.18 12.45
N PHE A 847 11.33 -4.67 11.71
CA PHE A 847 11.38 -3.29 11.23
C PHE A 847 11.11 -2.25 12.34
N SER A 848 10.49 -2.66 13.46
CA SER A 848 10.07 -1.76 14.53
C SER A 848 11.01 -1.74 15.74
N PHE A 849 12.16 -2.40 15.67
CA PHE A 849 13.08 -2.59 16.81
C PHE A 849 12.40 -3.23 18.02
N GLY A 850 11.56 -4.24 17.76
CA GLY A 850 10.83 -5.01 18.78
C GLY A 850 9.61 -4.29 19.38
N LYS A 851 9.21 -3.12 18.87
CA LYS A 851 8.15 -2.31 19.47
C LYS A 851 6.74 -2.74 19.03
N ILE A 852 6.61 -3.17 17.77
CA ILE A 852 5.33 -3.59 17.17
C ILE A 852 5.33 -5.11 17.03
N SER A 853 4.30 -5.75 17.58
CA SER A 853 4.05 -7.18 17.42
C SER A 853 2.80 -7.42 16.59
N TYR A 854 2.80 -8.49 15.79
CA TYR A 854 1.59 -8.95 15.12
C TYR A 854 0.57 -9.44 16.17
N PRO A 855 -0.70 -9.02 16.11
CA PRO A 855 -1.71 -9.52 17.04
C PRO A 855 -1.93 -11.01 16.83
N HIS A 856 -1.66 -11.83 17.84
CA HIS A 856 -2.07 -13.22 17.82
C HIS A 856 -3.56 -13.28 18.15
N LEU A 857 -4.38 -13.66 17.17
CA LEU A 857 -5.80 -13.91 17.40
C LEU A 857 -5.97 -15.33 17.92
N GLU A 858 -6.48 -15.44 19.15
CA GLU A 858 -6.94 -16.73 19.71
C GLU A 858 -8.24 -17.20 19.00
N GLU A 859 -8.96 -16.29 18.35
CA GLU A 859 -10.22 -16.58 17.65
C GLU A 859 -10.00 -17.00 16.19
N LYS A 860 -10.08 -18.31 15.93
CA LYS A 860 -9.98 -18.90 14.58
C LYS A 860 -11.01 -18.36 13.57
N THR A 861 -12.09 -17.74 14.03
CA THR A 861 -13.20 -17.24 13.19
C THR A 861 -12.81 -16.04 12.32
N GLN A 862 -11.73 -15.34 12.65
CA GLN A 862 -11.27 -14.15 11.91
C GLN A 862 -10.21 -14.47 10.84
N LEU A 863 -9.56 -15.63 10.92
CA LEU A 863 -8.46 -16.03 10.04
C LEU A 863 -8.89 -16.22 8.59
N HIS A 864 -10.14 -16.64 8.37
CA HIS A 864 -10.63 -17.07 7.06
C HIS A 864 -11.56 -16.03 6.40
N ARG A 865 -11.48 -14.76 6.76
CA ARG A 865 -12.17 -13.70 6.00
C ARG A 865 -11.49 -13.47 4.65
N ARG A 866 -12.25 -12.87 3.71
CA ARG A 866 -11.72 -12.38 2.43
C ARG A 866 -10.55 -11.43 2.64
N SER A 867 -9.62 -11.48 1.70
CA SER A 867 -8.32 -10.82 1.77
C SER A 867 -8.42 -9.29 1.72
N ILE A 868 -9.51 -8.74 1.18
CA ILE A 868 -9.81 -7.30 1.25
C ILE A 868 -9.96 -6.77 2.68
N TYR A 869 -10.24 -7.66 3.65
CA TYR A 869 -10.34 -7.32 5.08
C TYR A 869 -9.06 -7.57 5.85
N THR A 870 -7.99 -8.04 5.22
CA THR A 870 -6.70 -8.23 5.90
C THR A 870 -6.11 -6.87 6.28
N PHE A 871 -5.64 -6.75 7.52
CA PHE A 871 -4.97 -5.54 7.99
C PHE A 871 -3.76 -5.23 7.12
N TRP A 872 -3.77 -4.06 6.49
CA TRP A 872 -2.69 -3.60 5.62
C TRP A 872 -1.77 -2.64 6.36
N ARG A 873 -0.62 -3.15 6.80
CA ARG A 873 0.44 -2.32 7.37
C ARG A 873 1.33 -1.76 6.26
N ARG A 874 1.44 -0.43 6.16
CA ARG A 874 2.09 0.25 5.02
C ARG A 874 3.61 0.01 4.95
N THR A 875 4.30 -0.22 6.07
CA THR A 875 5.73 -0.57 6.08
C THR A 875 6.01 -2.06 5.88
N SER A 876 5.01 -2.93 6.08
CA SER A 876 5.15 -4.38 6.03
C SER A 876 3.82 -5.00 5.60
N SER A 877 3.59 -5.03 4.28
CA SER A 877 2.39 -5.64 3.70
C SER A 877 2.31 -7.14 4.06
N PRO A 878 1.11 -7.74 4.07
CA PRO A 878 0.96 -9.17 4.33
C PRO A 878 1.84 -9.99 3.35
N PRO A 879 2.71 -10.90 3.84
CA PRO A 879 3.77 -11.49 3.03
C PRO A 879 3.27 -12.45 1.95
N ASN A 880 2.09 -13.03 2.11
CA ASN A 880 1.46 -13.89 1.11
C ASN A 880 0.62 -13.12 0.07
N MET A 881 0.67 -11.79 0.07
CA MET A 881 -0.01 -10.89 -0.88
C MET A 881 0.98 -10.32 -1.91
N PHE A 882 1.68 -11.19 -2.62
CA PHE A 882 2.63 -10.80 -3.67
C PHE A 882 1.96 -9.99 -4.80
N ASP A 883 2.76 -9.22 -5.53
CA ASP A 883 2.35 -8.32 -6.63
C ASP A 883 1.32 -7.24 -6.25
N SER A 884 1.07 -7.02 -4.96
CA SER A 884 0.15 -5.98 -4.49
C SER A 884 0.83 -4.61 -4.42
N SER A 885 0.04 -3.53 -4.56
CA SER A 885 0.56 -2.17 -4.37
C SER A 885 1.11 -1.98 -2.95
N SER A 886 2.22 -1.25 -2.82
CA SER A 886 2.73 -0.82 -1.51
C SER A 886 1.75 0.11 -0.78
N ARG A 887 0.78 0.68 -1.51
CA ARG A 887 -0.18 1.69 -1.04
C ARG A 887 0.51 2.89 -0.40
N GLN A 888 1.72 3.24 -0.86
CA GLN A 888 2.44 4.45 -0.45
C GLN A 888 2.15 5.62 -1.39
N VAL A 889 1.96 5.32 -2.68
CA VAL A 889 1.62 6.26 -3.76
C VAL A 889 0.40 5.75 -4.51
N CYS A 890 -0.28 6.61 -5.27
CA CYS A 890 -1.39 6.21 -6.12
C CYS A 890 -0.93 5.14 -7.12
N THR A 891 -1.62 4.00 -7.19
CA THR A 891 -1.32 2.94 -8.16
C THR A 891 -2.61 2.53 -8.86
N VAL A 892 -2.67 2.73 -10.18
CA VAL A 892 -3.84 2.40 -11.02
C VAL A 892 -3.58 1.27 -12.01
N LYS A 893 -2.32 0.83 -12.10
CA LYS A 893 -1.87 -0.28 -12.92
C LYS A 893 -1.45 -1.44 -12.02
N PRO A 894 -2.12 -2.60 -12.08
CA PRO A 894 -1.75 -3.76 -11.28
C PRO A 894 -0.39 -4.31 -11.76
N SER A 895 0.42 -4.76 -10.81
CA SER A 895 1.60 -5.56 -11.11
C SER A 895 1.18 -7.02 -11.21
N THR A 896 1.73 -7.75 -12.19
CA THR A 896 1.57 -9.21 -12.29
C THR A 896 2.90 -9.82 -12.63
N THR A 897 3.42 -10.68 -11.76
CA THR A 897 4.64 -11.45 -12.01
C THR A 897 4.35 -12.95 -11.95
N ASN A 898 5.24 -13.74 -12.54
CA ASN A 898 5.18 -15.20 -12.47
C ASN A 898 6.55 -15.71 -12.04
N THR A 899 6.75 -15.86 -10.73
CA THR A 899 8.03 -16.26 -10.15
C THR A 899 7.93 -17.59 -9.41
N PRO A 900 9.01 -18.39 -9.34
CA PRO A 900 9.04 -19.62 -8.55
C PRO A 900 8.70 -19.39 -7.06
N LEU A 901 9.03 -18.22 -6.50
CA LEU A 901 8.72 -17.86 -5.11
C LEU A 901 7.22 -17.81 -4.84
N GLN A 902 6.39 -17.40 -5.81
CA GLN A 902 4.94 -17.45 -5.66
C GLN A 902 4.46 -18.90 -5.52
N ALA A 903 4.92 -19.81 -6.40
CA ALA A 903 4.54 -21.22 -6.32
C ALA A 903 4.99 -21.87 -5.00
N LEU A 904 6.18 -21.49 -4.48
CA LEU A 904 6.65 -21.92 -3.17
C LEU A 904 5.78 -21.35 -2.03
N THR A 905 5.33 -20.09 -2.13
CA THR A 905 4.41 -19.49 -1.15
C THR A 905 3.10 -20.27 -1.10
N LEU A 906 2.49 -20.57 -2.25
CA LEU A 906 1.24 -21.33 -2.35
C LEU A 906 1.34 -22.77 -1.83
N MET A 907 2.55 -23.36 -1.78
CA MET A 907 2.77 -24.69 -1.22
C MET A 907 3.08 -24.68 0.28
N ASN A 908 3.73 -23.64 0.79
CA ASN A 908 4.34 -23.67 2.12
C ASN A 908 3.72 -22.70 3.14
N ASP A 909 3.05 -21.63 2.69
CA ASP A 909 2.39 -20.69 3.61
C ASP A 909 1.28 -21.40 4.39
N GLU A 910 1.19 -21.11 5.69
CA GLU A 910 0.30 -21.79 6.62
C GLU A 910 -1.17 -21.72 6.16
N THR A 911 -1.58 -20.61 5.56
CA THR A 911 -2.95 -20.44 5.04
C THR A 911 -3.27 -21.46 3.96
N TYR A 912 -2.34 -21.69 3.02
CA TYR A 912 -2.56 -22.59 1.89
C TYR A 912 -2.43 -24.06 2.31
N VAL A 913 -1.54 -24.38 3.26
CA VAL A 913 -1.44 -25.71 3.86
C VAL A 913 -2.73 -26.04 4.63
N GLU A 914 -3.27 -25.10 5.40
CA GLU A 914 -4.55 -25.27 6.10
C GLU A 914 -5.70 -25.46 5.10
N ALA A 915 -5.78 -24.63 4.06
CA ALA A 915 -6.78 -24.74 3.01
C ALA A 915 -6.71 -26.09 2.28
N ALA A 916 -5.49 -26.57 1.96
CA ALA A 916 -5.31 -27.88 1.33
C ALA A 916 -5.77 -29.03 2.24
N ARG A 917 -5.49 -28.94 3.54
CA ARG A 917 -5.96 -29.93 4.52
C ARG A 917 -7.48 -29.91 4.64
N ALA A 918 -8.08 -28.73 4.73
CA ALA A 918 -9.54 -28.59 4.79
C ALA A 918 -10.22 -29.08 3.49
N LEU A 919 -9.63 -28.81 2.33
CA LEU A 919 -10.09 -29.37 1.05
C LEU A 919 -9.99 -30.89 1.05
N ALA A 920 -8.89 -31.47 1.57
CA ALA A 920 -8.76 -32.92 1.71
C ALA A 920 -9.82 -33.53 2.62
N GLU A 921 -10.14 -32.90 3.75
CA GLU A 921 -11.24 -33.32 4.63
C GLU A 921 -12.59 -33.28 3.89
N ARG A 922 -12.84 -32.19 3.17
CA ARG A 922 -14.06 -31.98 2.40
C ARG A 922 -14.25 -33.07 1.34
N ILE A 923 -13.25 -33.34 0.51
CA ILE A 923 -13.37 -34.35 -0.55
C ILE A 923 -13.47 -35.77 0.01
N VAL A 924 -12.90 -36.05 1.17
CA VAL A 924 -13.09 -37.34 1.86
C VAL A 924 -14.53 -37.52 2.32
N GLN A 925 -15.19 -36.45 2.74
CA GLN A 925 -16.60 -36.47 3.17
C GLN A 925 -17.58 -36.48 2.00
N GLU A 926 -17.34 -35.66 0.97
CA GLU A 926 -18.28 -35.38 -0.12
C GLU A 926 -18.00 -36.19 -1.39
N GLY A 927 -16.74 -36.58 -1.63
CA GLY A 927 -16.28 -37.20 -2.89
C GLY A 927 -16.47 -38.72 -2.98
N GLY A 928 -17.20 -39.33 -2.05
CA GLY A 928 -17.48 -40.77 -2.03
C GLY A 928 -16.34 -41.66 -1.51
N ASP A 929 -16.38 -42.95 -1.85
CA ASP A 929 -15.50 -43.97 -1.24
C ASP A 929 -14.18 -44.20 -1.98
N ARG A 930 -14.08 -43.81 -3.25
CA ARG A 930 -12.95 -44.13 -4.14
C ARG A 930 -12.02 -42.93 -4.33
N PRO A 931 -10.68 -43.12 -4.36
CA PRO A 931 -9.73 -42.04 -4.61
C PRO A 931 -10.02 -41.25 -5.88
N GLU A 932 -10.41 -41.94 -6.95
CA GLU A 932 -10.77 -41.34 -8.23
C GLU A 932 -11.87 -40.29 -8.08
N SER A 933 -12.97 -40.65 -7.41
CA SER A 933 -14.13 -39.76 -7.24
C SER A 933 -13.81 -38.55 -6.36
N ARG A 934 -12.96 -38.73 -5.33
CA ARG A 934 -12.53 -37.63 -4.46
C ARG A 934 -11.59 -36.65 -5.15
N LEU A 935 -10.66 -37.16 -5.96
CA LEU A 935 -9.71 -36.33 -6.69
C LEU A 935 -10.39 -35.58 -7.86
N ILE A 936 -11.40 -36.18 -8.50
CA ILE A 936 -12.26 -35.47 -9.46
C ILE A 936 -12.95 -34.28 -8.78
N LEU A 937 -13.57 -34.50 -7.61
CA LEU A 937 -14.21 -33.42 -6.86
C LEU A 937 -13.22 -32.32 -6.46
N ALA A 938 -12.02 -32.69 -6.01
CA ALA A 938 -10.97 -31.72 -5.67
C ALA A 938 -10.58 -30.85 -6.88
N PHE A 939 -10.41 -31.49 -8.04
CA PHE A 939 -10.05 -30.82 -9.29
C PHE A 939 -11.18 -29.91 -9.78
N GLU A 940 -12.42 -30.37 -9.72
CA GLU A 940 -13.61 -29.59 -10.09
C GLU A 940 -13.82 -28.37 -9.19
N LEU A 941 -13.70 -28.54 -7.86
CA LEU A 941 -13.78 -27.43 -6.92
C LEU A 941 -12.73 -26.35 -7.20
N ALA A 942 -11.48 -26.75 -7.48
CA ALA A 942 -10.38 -25.82 -7.67
C ALA A 942 -10.38 -25.14 -9.04
N THR A 943 -10.66 -25.90 -10.11
CA THR A 943 -10.50 -25.47 -11.51
C THR A 943 -11.82 -25.14 -12.21
N GLY A 944 -12.97 -25.52 -11.64
CA GLY A 944 -14.27 -25.47 -12.29
C GLY A 944 -14.49 -26.48 -13.42
N GLN A 945 -13.45 -27.26 -13.75
CA GLN A 945 -13.45 -28.22 -14.86
C GLN A 945 -13.39 -29.66 -14.35
N LEU A 946 -13.83 -30.61 -15.15
CA LEU A 946 -13.60 -32.04 -14.88
C LEU A 946 -12.24 -32.44 -15.46
N PRO A 947 -11.43 -33.25 -14.75
CA PRO A 947 -10.16 -33.72 -15.28
C PRO A 947 -10.39 -34.68 -16.44
N ASP A 948 -9.53 -34.63 -17.45
CA ASP A 948 -9.53 -35.64 -18.52
C ASP A 948 -9.01 -37.01 -18.01
N GLU A 949 -9.09 -38.06 -18.86
CA GLU A 949 -8.64 -39.42 -18.47
C GLU A 949 -7.16 -39.47 -18.05
N ARG A 950 -6.31 -38.65 -18.67
CA ARG A 950 -4.88 -38.59 -18.36
C ARG A 950 -4.64 -37.85 -17.06
N GLU A 951 -5.29 -36.70 -16.86
CA GLU A 951 -5.23 -35.92 -15.62
C GLU A 951 -5.74 -36.74 -14.45
N GLN A 952 -6.87 -37.44 -14.60
CA GLN A 952 -7.40 -38.35 -13.59
C GLN A 952 -6.38 -39.44 -13.22
N GLN A 953 -5.77 -40.10 -14.21
CA GLN A 953 -4.75 -41.12 -13.94
C GLN A 953 -3.52 -40.54 -13.23
N LEU A 954 -3.08 -39.33 -13.61
CA LEU A 954 -1.96 -38.65 -12.96
C LEU A 954 -2.27 -38.29 -11.50
N LEU A 955 -3.48 -37.81 -11.22
CA LEU A 955 -3.92 -37.50 -9.86
C LEU A 955 -3.94 -38.75 -8.99
N VAL A 956 -4.49 -39.86 -9.49
CA VAL A 956 -4.55 -41.15 -8.75
C VAL A 956 -3.15 -41.69 -8.50
N ASN A 957 -2.28 -41.70 -9.52
CA ASN A 957 -0.88 -42.12 -9.37
C ASN A 957 -0.12 -41.25 -8.35
N GLY A 958 -0.39 -39.93 -8.34
CA GLY A 958 0.19 -39.00 -7.37
C GLY A 958 -0.29 -39.28 -5.94
N TYR A 959 -1.57 -39.58 -5.78
CA TYR A 959 -2.15 -39.98 -4.51
C TYR A 959 -1.55 -41.29 -4.00
N GLU A 960 -1.49 -42.34 -4.82
CA GLU A 960 -0.92 -43.64 -4.44
C GLU A 960 0.56 -43.51 -4.04
N ARG A 961 1.34 -42.71 -4.78
CA ARG A 961 2.73 -42.42 -4.42
C ARG A 961 2.82 -41.72 -3.07
N SER A 962 1.98 -40.72 -2.84
CA SER A 962 1.94 -39.96 -1.59
C SER A 962 1.52 -40.84 -0.41
N LEU A 963 0.54 -41.71 -0.61
CA LEU A 963 0.08 -42.66 0.39
C LEU A 963 1.20 -43.63 0.80
N ASN A 964 1.87 -44.26 -0.17
CA ASN A 964 2.99 -45.18 0.10
C ASN A 964 4.14 -44.49 0.87
N GLU A 965 4.40 -43.21 0.56
CA GLU A 965 5.40 -42.42 1.26
C GLU A 965 4.97 -42.14 2.71
N PHE A 966 3.75 -41.67 2.93
CA PHE A 966 3.24 -41.38 4.28
C PHE A 966 3.06 -42.64 5.14
N GLU A 967 2.78 -43.80 4.53
CA GLU A 967 2.79 -45.09 5.24
C GLU A 967 4.20 -45.47 5.72
N SER A 968 5.23 -45.07 4.98
CA SER A 968 6.63 -45.25 5.38
C SER A 968 7.07 -44.27 6.49
N PHE A 969 6.33 -43.18 6.70
CA PHE A 969 6.60 -42.11 7.68
C PHE A 969 5.32 -41.68 8.42
N SER A 970 4.65 -42.62 9.09
CA SER A 970 3.32 -42.41 9.68
C SER A 970 3.25 -41.32 10.78
N GLU A 971 4.34 -41.11 11.52
CA GLU A 971 4.47 -40.01 12.47
C GLU A 971 4.44 -38.65 11.75
N ASN A 972 5.18 -38.50 10.65
CA ASN A 972 5.18 -37.28 9.84
C ASN A 972 3.81 -37.01 9.23
N ALA A 973 3.10 -38.05 8.79
CA ALA A 973 1.73 -37.92 8.30
C ALA A 973 0.81 -37.35 9.38
N SER A 974 0.93 -37.85 10.61
CA SER A 974 0.15 -37.39 11.77
C SER A 974 0.46 -35.93 12.11
N HIS A 975 1.74 -35.53 12.09
CA HIS A 975 2.14 -34.13 12.26
C HIS A 975 1.58 -33.21 11.16
N TYR A 976 1.64 -33.67 9.90
CA TYR A 976 1.20 -32.91 8.75
C TYR A 976 -0.31 -32.60 8.78
N VAL A 977 -1.12 -33.52 9.34
CA VAL A 977 -2.57 -33.35 9.46
C VAL A 977 -3.05 -33.07 10.90
N ALA A 978 -2.14 -32.78 11.84
CA ALA A 978 -2.38 -32.80 13.30
C ALA A 978 -3.50 -31.89 13.82
N GLN A 979 -3.96 -30.88 13.05
CA GLN A 979 -5.07 -30.00 13.43
C GLN A 979 -6.40 -30.35 12.72
N SER A 980 -6.47 -31.51 12.06
CA SER A 980 -7.69 -31.99 11.39
C SER A 980 -8.80 -32.31 12.37
N LYS A 981 -10.04 -31.95 12.04
CA LYS A 981 -11.23 -32.33 12.85
C LYS A 981 -11.76 -33.72 12.50
N THR A 982 -11.37 -34.27 11.35
CA THR A 982 -11.87 -35.58 10.88
C THR A 982 -11.09 -36.75 11.48
N HIS A 983 -11.64 -37.36 12.53
CA HIS A 983 -11.07 -38.54 13.17
C HIS A 983 -11.47 -39.86 12.47
N GLN A 984 -12.03 -39.79 11.24
CA GLN A 984 -12.69 -40.94 10.60
C GLN A 984 -11.79 -41.74 9.65
N LYS A 985 -10.61 -41.23 9.25
CA LYS A 985 -9.67 -41.89 8.34
C LYS A 985 -8.25 -41.95 8.91
N PRO A 986 -7.41 -42.91 8.49
CA PRO A 986 -6.01 -42.96 8.90
C PRO A 986 -5.30 -41.64 8.56
N PRO A 987 -4.45 -41.08 9.45
CA PRO A 987 -3.72 -39.84 9.18
C PRO A 987 -2.89 -39.88 7.89
N THR A 988 -2.41 -41.05 7.49
CA THR A 988 -1.66 -41.27 6.24
C THR A 988 -2.52 -41.05 4.98
N GLU A 989 -3.79 -41.48 5.01
CA GLU A 989 -4.74 -41.28 3.92
C GLU A 989 -5.06 -39.80 3.75
N LEU A 990 -5.37 -39.11 4.86
CA LEU A 990 -5.65 -37.68 4.85
C LEU A 990 -4.42 -36.85 4.43
N ALA A 991 -3.22 -37.24 4.85
CA ALA A 991 -1.97 -36.59 4.46
C ALA A 991 -1.72 -36.70 2.94
N ALA A 992 -2.01 -37.86 2.35
CA ALA A 992 -1.90 -38.07 0.91
C ALA A 992 -2.90 -37.17 0.13
N TYR A 993 -4.17 -37.10 0.55
CA TYR A 993 -5.13 -36.17 -0.06
C TYR A 993 -4.74 -34.70 0.16
N THR A 994 -4.19 -34.34 1.32
CA THR A 994 -3.72 -32.98 1.61
C THR A 994 -2.61 -32.57 0.64
N ARG A 995 -1.64 -33.46 0.38
CA ARG A 995 -0.59 -33.22 -0.62
C ARG A 995 -1.17 -33.06 -2.02
N MET A 996 -2.15 -33.88 -2.40
CA MET A 996 -2.81 -33.73 -3.70
C MET A 996 -3.60 -32.42 -3.81
N ALA A 997 -4.28 -32.01 -2.75
CA ALA A 997 -4.98 -30.72 -2.68
C ALA A 997 -4.01 -29.55 -2.88
N GLN A 998 -2.81 -29.57 -2.28
CA GLN A 998 -1.78 -28.54 -2.54
C GLN A 998 -1.35 -28.51 -4.01
N VAL A 999 -1.12 -29.68 -4.62
CA VAL A 999 -0.76 -29.77 -6.03
C VAL A 999 -1.87 -29.15 -6.89
N ILE A 1000 -3.12 -29.51 -6.64
CA ILE A 1000 -4.29 -29.00 -7.37
C ILE A 1000 -4.44 -27.48 -7.19
N LEU A 1001 -4.29 -26.98 -5.96
CA LEU A 1001 -4.36 -25.54 -5.66
C LEU A 1001 -3.26 -24.73 -6.35
N ASN A 1002 -2.15 -25.36 -6.73
CA ASN A 1002 -1.00 -24.74 -7.39
C ASN A 1002 -0.94 -25.01 -8.91
N LEU A 1003 -1.98 -25.65 -9.49
CA LEU A 1003 -2.06 -25.86 -10.93
C LEU A 1003 -2.26 -24.55 -11.68
N ASP A 1004 -1.67 -24.44 -12.86
CA ASP A 1004 -1.84 -23.27 -13.73
C ASP A 1004 -3.33 -23.00 -14.05
N GLN A 1005 -4.18 -24.04 -14.19
CA GLN A 1005 -5.64 -23.87 -14.33
C GLN A 1005 -6.31 -23.26 -13.09
N THR A 1006 -5.78 -23.53 -11.89
CA THR A 1006 -6.30 -22.98 -10.65
C THR A 1006 -5.84 -21.54 -10.44
N LEU A 1007 -4.61 -21.21 -10.84
CA LEU A 1007 -3.98 -19.91 -10.57
C LEU A 1007 -4.37 -18.80 -11.55
N ASN A 1008 -4.96 -19.14 -12.69
CA ASN A 1008 -5.33 -18.18 -13.72
C ASN A 1008 -6.85 -18.10 -13.89
N ASN A 1009 -7.30 -16.91 -14.28
CA ASN A 1009 -8.63 -16.72 -14.86
C ASN A 1009 -8.63 -17.38 -16.26
N PRO A 1010 -9.53 -18.35 -16.53
CA PRO A 1010 -9.45 -19.19 -17.73
C PRO A 1010 -9.83 -18.49 -19.03
#